data_AF-A0A848XD22-F1
#
_entry.id   AF-A0A848XD22-F1
#
_cell.length_a   1.000
_cell.length_b   1.000
_cell.length_c   1.000
_cell.angle_alpha   90.00
_cell.angle_beta   90.00
_cell.angle_gamma   90.00
#
_symmetry.space_group_name_H-M   'P 1'
#
loop_
_entity.id
_entity.type
_entity.pdbx_description
1 polymer ?
#
loop_
_entity_poly.entity_id
_entity_poly.type
_entity_poly.pdbx_seq_one_letter_code
_entity_poly.pdbx_strand_id
1 'polypeptide(L)'
;MFSSVTVPSLLKVDYFGYVALHGFHHMAFVTPATPNQAHSMVGNRFQPVLSAFALLATTLALVVFPAGANGQVVDLAVGQTVAGTLARGDTAEYRIEAGEDYFIFGEIDQISVDAVVRVLNPEGEQRARVDVTARGADRFSGETRNAGTYTIQVIPFEDEEGEYTITLHRLEPLETDPDKLVDQLMSPYDTDDSPGAAVRVWRDGRTLFSKTYGMADLAYRIPFETDTRTNIGSTSKQFTAFAVMLQAERGALSLDDDIRLHVPELPEFDQTITVRHLLTHTSGLREIFNLLVMTGRRIDRGDYVDRDEILAVVQKQPALQNAPGAEWNYNNTAFALAALIVERTSDQPFDEFMADHVFGPLGMTRTMVRPHAEFIVPERSQGYAPASEGYREIRDLGASVGAGGIYSTIEDLQTWVENYIAPEVGSPAIVEEMTTPFILTDGDTTNYGLGLFIDEHRGLKRVHHGGADIAHRSMLAYYPELRAGITTQSNHASFDSNVTFRLAEAFFDDAMEPETPAAADDGSFDPASYDPDAFDDFVGRYALDAAPTFILSFSREGETLYTQATGQPRIEIEPTSDSTFALTVVEASVVFHRDDAGGVEGVTLFQGGQEQHATRLDDDADDAGAWEPTPDDLEEFAGHYLSDEIETFYTVAYVDPSTSDEQVDDEDEAPEPHLVLQHRRLDDATLTPGELDTFSGGGLTLTFERDRNGMVLGFYLSNTRTRDVRFERVR
;
A
#
# COMPACT_ATOMS: atom_id res chain seq x y z
N MET A 1 -60.75 3.60 17.74
CA MET A 1 -61.34 4.11 19.01
C MET A 1 -60.29 3.99 20.11
N PHE A 2 -60.43 4.76 21.20
CA PHE A 2 -59.49 4.79 22.33
C PHE A 2 -59.45 3.47 23.12
N SER A 3 -58.27 3.09 23.63
CA SER A 3 -57.95 3.19 25.08
C SER A 3 -56.45 2.94 25.32
N SER A 4 -55.96 3.26 26.52
CA SER A 4 -54.54 3.24 26.91
C SER A 4 -54.35 2.82 28.39
N VAL A 5 -53.09 2.85 28.87
CA VAL A 5 -52.62 2.72 30.29
C VAL A 5 -52.84 1.32 30.96
N THR A 6 -52.05 0.80 31.93
CA THR A 6 -50.98 1.35 32.81
C THR A 6 -49.94 0.28 33.24
N VAL A 7 -48.80 0.71 33.82
CA VAL A 7 -47.70 -0.11 34.41
C VAL A 7 -47.59 0.09 35.93
N PRO A 8 -47.13 -0.93 36.70
CA PRO A 8 -46.14 -0.74 37.79
C PRO A 8 -45.00 -1.81 37.71
N SER A 9 -43.69 -1.56 37.93
CA SER A 9 -42.92 -0.87 39.00
C SER A 9 -42.93 -1.61 40.36
N LEU A 10 -41.86 -1.79 41.14
CA LEU A 10 -40.42 -1.43 41.06
C LEU A 10 -39.64 -2.09 42.24
N LEU A 11 -38.37 -2.53 42.08
CA LEU A 11 -37.31 -2.87 43.09
C LEU A 11 -36.24 -3.75 42.39
N LYS A 12 -34.92 -3.50 42.27
CA LYS A 12 -33.89 -2.56 42.79
C LYS A 12 -33.07 -3.00 44.04
N VAL A 13 -31.75 -2.68 44.01
CA VAL A 13 -30.69 -2.83 45.04
C VAL A 13 -29.94 -4.18 45.10
N ASP A 14 -28.60 -4.30 45.23
CA ASP A 14 -27.42 -3.60 44.63
C ASP A 14 -26.09 -4.36 44.93
N TYR A 15 -25.13 -4.32 43.99
CA TYR A 15 -23.64 -4.33 44.04
C TYR A 15 -22.73 -5.10 45.07
N PHE A 16 -21.46 -5.25 44.62
CA PHE A 16 -20.23 -5.77 45.28
C PHE A 16 -20.05 -7.31 45.40
N GLY A 17 -18.85 -7.89 45.20
CA GLY A 17 -17.56 -7.28 44.79
C GLY A 17 -16.40 -8.30 44.61
N TYR A 18 -15.27 -7.84 44.06
CA TYR A 18 -14.03 -8.61 43.80
C TYR A 18 -13.29 -9.07 45.07
N VAL A 19 -12.76 -10.31 45.08
CA VAL A 19 -11.47 -10.72 45.68
C VAL A 19 -10.92 -11.94 44.91
N ALA A 20 -9.62 -12.01 44.66
CA ALA A 20 -8.91 -13.17 44.09
C ALA A 20 -7.94 -13.80 45.11
N LEU A 21 -7.61 -15.10 44.98
CA LEU A 21 -6.49 -15.74 45.71
C LEU A 21 -6.06 -17.09 45.09
N HIS A 22 -4.77 -17.44 45.24
CA HIS A 22 -4.14 -18.65 44.68
C HIS A 22 -4.41 -19.94 45.50
N GLY A 23 -4.18 -21.10 44.88
CA GLY A 23 -4.03 -22.39 45.58
C GLY A 23 -3.62 -23.55 44.66
N PHE A 24 -2.44 -24.14 44.88
CA PHE A 24 -1.87 -25.24 44.05
C PHE A 24 -1.99 -26.62 44.74
N HIS A 25 -1.80 -27.69 43.93
CA HIS A 25 -1.37 -29.06 44.32
C HIS A 25 -2.37 -30.00 45.06
N HIS A 26 -2.74 -31.14 44.45
CA HIS A 26 -2.01 -32.44 44.46
C HIS A 26 -2.93 -33.70 44.44
N MET A 27 -2.53 -34.72 43.66
CA MET A 27 -2.78 -36.18 43.85
C MET A 27 -4.23 -36.74 43.80
N ALA A 28 -4.51 -37.99 43.40
CA ALA A 28 -3.73 -39.02 42.66
C ALA A 28 -4.65 -40.12 42.07
N PHE A 29 -4.05 -41.03 41.28
CA PHE A 29 -4.64 -42.23 40.65
C PHE A 29 -5.62 -43.08 41.48
N VAL A 30 -6.72 -43.54 40.85
CA VAL A 30 -7.20 -44.93 40.91
C VAL A 30 -7.86 -45.33 39.58
N THR A 31 -7.48 -46.47 39.00
CA THR A 31 -8.32 -47.28 38.09
C THR A 31 -8.59 -48.64 38.77
N PRO A 32 -9.69 -49.36 38.45
CA PRO A 32 -9.50 -50.55 37.60
C PRO A 32 -10.73 -51.07 36.79
N ALA A 33 -10.42 -52.04 35.91
CA ALA A 33 -11.24 -53.21 35.53
C ALA A 33 -12.49 -53.07 34.62
N THR A 34 -12.34 -53.58 33.38
CA THR A 34 -13.38 -54.34 32.64
C THR A 34 -13.37 -55.81 33.09
N PRO A 35 -14.28 -56.71 32.61
CA PRO A 35 -13.88 -57.58 31.47
C PRO A 35 -15.02 -58.20 30.60
N ASN A 36 -14.61 -58.96 29.56
CA ASN A 36 -15.32 -60.04 28.83
C ASN A 36 -16.48 -59.68 27.88
N GLN A 37 -16.77 -60.41 26.78
CA GLN A 37 -16.07 -61.46 25.99
C GLN A 37 -16.69 -61.45 24.57
N ALA A 38 -15.97 -61.40 23.44
CA ALA A 38 -15.07 -62.38 22.80
C ALA A 38 -15.74 -63.30 21.74
N HIS A 39 -15.13 -63.38 20.54
CA HIS A 39 -14.97 -64.54 19.62
C HIS A 39 -14.54 -64.01 18.21
N SER A 40 -13.27 -64.17 17.77
CA SER A 40 -12.68 -65.31 17.00
C SER A 40 -13.26 -65.48 15.58
N MET A 41 -12.53 -65.80 14.49
CA MET A 41 -11.13 -66.21 14.19
C MET A 41 -11.00 -66.27 12.62
N VAL A 42 -9.87 -66.30 11.88
CA VAL A 42 -8.39 -66.42 12.06
C VAL A 42 -7.71 -65.59 10.92
N GLY A 43 -6.46 -65.11 11.07
CA GLY A 43 -5.69 -64.59 9.91
C GLY A 43 -4.25 -64.13 10.23
N ASN A 44 -3.26 -65.03 10.19
CA ASN A 44 -1.90 -64.75 10.66
C ASN A 44 -0.88 -64.52 9.52
N ARG A 45 -0.30 -63.32 9.42
CA ARG A 45 1.07 -63.03 8.88
C ARG A 45 1.40 -61.53 8.99
N PHE A 46 2.27 -61.16 9.93
CA PHE A 46 2.99 -59.88 9.92
C PHE A 46 4.50 -60.13 9.80
N GLN A 47 5.10 -59.57 8.76
CA GLN A 47 6.47 -59.07 8.81
C GLN A 47 6.38 -57.55 8.63
N PRO A 48 7.09 -56.74 9.43
CA PRO A 48 7.22 -55.33 9.13
C PRO A 48 8.14 -55.17 7.91
N VAL A 49 7.58 -54.77 6.78
CA VAL A 49 8.37 -54.20 5.69
C VAL A 49 8.71 -52.78 6.11
N LEU A 50 10.01 -52.47 6.28
CA LEU A 50 10.45 -51.08 6.31
C LEU A 50 10.37 -50.56 4.87
N SER A 51 9.33 -49.79 4.57
CA SER A 51 9.31 -48.88 3.43
C SER A 51 9.66 -47.49 3.95
N ALA A 52 10.72 -46.89 3.40
CA ALA A 52 11.22 -45.62 3.89
C ALA A 52 10.28 -44.47 3.53
N PHE A 53 9.92 -43.65 4.51
CA PHE A 53 9.68 -42.23 4.25
C PHE A 53 11.04 -41.61 3.92
N ALA A 54 11.24 -41.24 2.66
CA ALA A 54 12.33 -40.37 2.27
C ALA A 54 11.91 -38.93 2.61
N LEU A 55 12.20 -38.48 3.83
CA LEU A 55 12.39 -37.04 4.04
C LEU A 55 13.59 -36.64 3.18
N LEU A 56 13.36 -35.79 2.18
CA LEU A 56 14.42 -34.91 1.70
C LEU A 56 14.65 -33.85 2.78
N ALA A 57 15.40 -34.22 3.81
CA ALA A 57 16.01 -33.25 4.70
C ALA A 57 17.17 -32.61 3.94
N THR A 58 16.89 -31.51 3.22
CA THR A 58 17.91 -30.67 2.61
C THR A 58 18.78 -30.12 3.73
N THR A 59 19.98 -30.69 3.90
CA THR A 59 20.91 -30.25 4.95
C THR A 59 21.50 -28.91 4.55
N LEU A 60 20.84 -27.83 4.96
CA LEU A 60 21.37 -26.47 4.89
C LEU A 60 22.73 -26.45 5.60
N ALA A 61 23.79 -26.21 4.84
CA ALA A 61 25.14 -26.18 5.36
C ALA A 61 25.45 -24.76 5.81
N LEU A 62 25.23 -24.46 7.09
CA LEU A 62 25.60 -23.17 7.68
C LEU A 62 27.13 -23.00 7.62
N VAL A 63 27.62 -22.22 6.68
CA VAL A 63 29.05 -21.93 6.53
C VAL A 63 29.37 -20.67 7.34
N VAL A 64 29.74 -20.87 8.60
CA VAL A 64 30.17 -19.78 9.49
C VAL A 64 31.55 -19.28 9.06
N PHE A 65 31.57 -18.25 8.21
CA PHE A 65 32.72 -17.38 8.03
C PHE A 65 32.75 -16.33 9.15
N PRO A 66 33.92 -15.95 9.68
CA PRO A 66 34.06 -14.75 10.50
C PRO A 66 34.04 -13.51 9.58
N ALA A 67 32.86 -13.16 9.07
CA ALA A 67 32.62 -11.96 8.27
C ALA A 67 32.68 -10.72 9.18
N GLY A 68 33.89 -10.28 9.50
CA GLY A 68 34.18 -9.19 10.44
C GLY A 68 35.52 -8.52 10.13
N ALA A 69 35.72 -8.16 8.86
CA ALA A 69 36.83 -7.33 8.39
C ALA A 69 36.58 -6.83 6.94
N ASN A 70 35.97 -5.65 6.80
CA ASN A 70 36.16 -4.67 5.72
C ASN A 70 36.50 -5.23 4.30
N GLY A 71 35.50 -5.26 3.41
CA GLY A 71 35.72 -5.38 1.95
C GLY A 71 36.00 -6.78 1.40
N GLN A 72 35.67 -7.86 2.14
CA GLN A 72 35.81 -9.22 1.63
C GLN A 72 34.50 -9.75 1.02
N VAL A 73 34.36 -9.61 -0.30
CA VAL A 73 33.18 -10.06 -1.07
C VAL A 73 33.06 -11.58 -1.09
N VAL A 74 31.84 -12.12 -0.89
CA VAL A 74 31.58 -13.56 -0.72
C VAL A 74 30.72 -14.12 -1.85
N ASP A 75 31.19 -15.16 -2.55
CA ASP A 75 30.38 -15.88 -3.54
C ASP A 75 29.24 -16.65 -2.84
N LEU A 76 27.99 -16.39 -3.23
CA LEU A 76 26.78 -16.95 -2.61
C LEU A 76 26.12 -17.99 -3.53
N ALA A 77 26.21 -19.28 -3.18
CA ALA A 77 25.64 -20.36 -3.96
C ALA A 77 24.19 -20.70 -3.57
N VAL A 78 23.43 -21.30 -4.49
CA VAL A 78 22.05 -21.77 -4.21
C VAL A 78 22.05 -22.81 -3.09
N GLY A 79 21.22 -22.59 -2.07
CA GLY A 79 21.12 -23.42 -0.86
C GLY A 79 22.23 -23.18 0.17
N GLN A 80 23.08 -22.16 -0.02
CA GLN A 80 24.07 -21.70 0.95
C GLN A 80 23.46 -20.62 1.85
N THR A 81 23.58 -20.80 3.17
CA THR A 81 23.34 -19.75 4.17
C THR A 81 24.67 -19.27 4.72
N VAL A 82 24.91 -17.96 4.68
CA VAL A 82 26.09 -17.30 5.24
C VAL A 82 25.67 -16.41 6.39
N ALA A 83 26.36 -16.50 7.53
CA ALA A 83 26.21 -15.56 8.63
C ALA A 83 27.12 -14.35 8.44
N GLY A 84 26.63 -13.17 8.80
CA GLY A 84 27.33 -11.89 8.68
C GLY A 84 27.15 -11.00 9.90
N THR A 85 27.95 -9.94 9.95
CA THR A 85 27.88 -8.88 10.96
C THR A 85 28.12 -7.54 10.27
N LEU A 86 27.40 -6.50 10.68
CA LEU A 86 27.58 -5.11 10.23
C LEU A 86 28.00 -4.26 11.42
N ALA A 87 28.94 -3.33 11.21
CA ALA A 87 29.24 -2.20 12.09
C ALA A 87 28.77 -0.89 11.45
N ARG A 88 28.81 0.23 12.21
CA ARG A 88 28.36 1.57 11.74
C ARG A 88 29.05 1.94 10.43
N GLY A 89 28.27 2.05 9.35
CA GLY A 89 28.75 2.39 8.00
C GLY A 89 29.48 1.28 7.23
N ASP A 90 29.44 0.01 7.68
CA ASP A 90 29.91 -1.12 6.87
C ASP A 90 29.00 -1.35 5.64
N THR A 91 29.52 -2.07 4.64
CA THR A 91 28.69 -2.70 3.60
C THR A 91 29.26 -4.08 3.32
N ALA A 92 28.43 -5.11 3.46
CA ALA A 92 28.79 -6.48 3.17
C ALA A 92 28.32 -6.86 1.76
N GLU A 93 29.23 -7.38 0.94
CA GLU A 93 28.95 -7.71 -0.46
C GLU A 93 28.96 -9.22 -0.72
N TYR A 94 27.95 -9.68 -1.44
CA TYR A 94 27.82 -11.04 -1.92
C TYR A 94 27.75 -11.06 -3.45
N ARG A 95 28.36 -12.05 -4.09
CA ARG A 95 28.31 -12.24 -5.55
C ARG A 95 27.48 -13.43 -5.96
N ILE A 96 26.70 -13.25 -7.01
CA ILE A 96 26.02 -14.32 -7.73
C ILE A 96 26.34 -14.20 -9.23
N GLU A 97 26.69 -15.33 -9.86
CA GLU A 97 26.96 -15.40 -11.30
C GLU A 97 25.67 -15.80 -12.02
N ALA A 98 24.98 -14.83 -12.62
CA ALA A 98 23.70 -15.02 -13.29
C ALA A 98 23.85 -15.04 -14.83
N GLY A 99 22.93 -15.72 -15.50
CA GLY A 99 22.75 -15.55 -16.95
C GLY A 99 21.89 -14.34 -17.28
N GLU A 100 21.81 -14.06 -18.57
CA GLU A 100 20.71 -13.32 -19.20
C GLU A 100 19.42 -14.15 -19.01
N ASP A 101 18.30 -13.50 -18.71
CA ASP A 101 17.01 -14.11 -18.39
C ASP A 101 17.06 -15.16 -17.25
N TYR A 102 17.50 -14.77 -16.05
CA TYR A 102 17.49 -15.59 -14.83
C TYR A 102 16.59 -15.02 -13.73
N PHE A 103 15.89 -15.92 -13.02
CA PHE A 103 15.21 -15.63 -11.77
C PHE A 103 16.17 -15.75 -10.58
N ILE A 104 16.16 -14.74 -9.72
CA ILE A 104 16.85 -14.69 -8.42
C ILE A 104 15.78 -14.73 -7.34
N PHE A 105 15.97 -15.57 -6.31
CA PHE A 105 15.21 -15.49 -5.06
C PHE A 105 16.10 -15.85 -3.86
N GLY A 106 16.09 -15.01 -2.83
CA GLY A 106 16.78 -15.22 -1.56
C GLY A 106 16.08 -14.54 -0.38
N GLU A 107 16.65 -14.74 0.79
CA GLU A 107 16.13 -14.27 2.08
C GLU A 107 17.30 -13.78 2.95
N ILE A 108 17.10 -12.66 3.65
CA ILE A 108 17.95 -12.20 4.75
C ILE A 108 17.19 -12.39 6.06
N ASP A 109 17.84 -12.97 7.07
CA ASP A 109 17.32 -13.07 8.44
C ASP A 109 18.10 -12.11 9.35
N GLN A 110 17.42 -11.04 9.74
CA GLN A 110 17.96 -9.90 10.47
C GLN A 110 17.89 -10.15 11.98
N ILE A 111 18.96 -10.74 12.53
CA ILE A 111 18.97 -11.27 13.90
C ILE A 111 19.09 -10.15 14.94
N SER A 112 20.02 -9.21 14.75
CA SER A 112 20.20 -8.09 15.69
C SER A 112 20.52 -6.73 15.06
N VAL A 113 20.59 -6.64 13.73
CA VAL A 113 20.75 -5.39 12.96
C VAL A 113 19.60 -5.24 11.98
N ASP A 114 19.11 -4.01 11.81
CA ASP A 114 18.24 -3.57 10.72
C ASP A 114 19.10 -3.35 9.47
N ALA A 115 18.73 -3.95 8.34
CA ALA A 115 19.61 -4.06 7.18
C ALA A 115 18.89 -3.97 5.84
N VAL A 116 19.22 -2.92 5.09
CA VAL A 116 18.82 -2.73 3.70
C VAL A 116 19.58 -3.72 2.81
N VAL A 117 18.84 -4.52 2.05
CA VAL A 117 19.39 -5.34 0.97
C VAL A 117 19.23 -4.60 -0.35
N ARG A 118 20.32 -4.50 -1.13
CA ARG A 118 20.30 -4.02 -2.53
C ARG A 118 20.83 -5.10 -3.46
N VAL A 119 20.22 -5.26 -4.63
CA VAL A 119 20.75 -6.12 -5.70
C VAL A 119 21.20 -5.22 -6.85
N LEU A 120 22.49 -5.27 -7.18
CA LEU A 120 23.12 -4.51 -8.27
C LEU A 120 23.41 -5.44 -9.47
N ASN A 121 23.25 -4.93 -10.69
CA ASN A 121 23.62 -5.64 -11.91
C ASN A 121 25.14 -5.59 -12.21
N PRO A 122 25.63 -6.26 -13.27
CA PRO A 122 27.06 -6.25 -13.62
C PRO A 122 27.60 -4.86 -14.02
N GLU A 123 26.69 -3.93 -14.33
CA GLU A 123 26.99 -2.53 -14.64
C GLU A 123 27.06 -1.64 -13.37
N GLY A 124 26.56 -2.11 -12.23
CA GLY A 124 26.52 -1.40 -10.94
C GLY A 124 25.16 -0.80 -10.57
N GLU A 125 24.20 -0.80 -11.48
CA GLU A 125 22.86 -0.24 -11.31
C GLU A 125 22.01 -1.08 -10.36
N GLN A 126 21.24 -0.42 -9.48
CA GLN A 126 20.29 -1.09 -8.58
C GLN A 126 19.11 -1.70 -9.36
N ARG A 127 18.78 -2.96 -9.06
CA ARG A 127 17.69 -3.76 -9.66
C ARG A 127 16.68 -4.31 -8.66
N ALA A 128 16.97 -4.21 -7.37
CA ALA A 128 16.03 -4.43 -6.27
C ALA A 128 16.55 -3.69 -5.02
N ARG A 129 15.67 -3.11 -4.21
CA ARG A 129 15.91 -2.82 -2.79
C ARG A 129 14.87 -3.54 -1.94
N VAL A 130 15.30 -4.19 -0.85
CA VAL A 130 14.42 -4.78 0.16
C VAL A 130 14.78 -4.25 1.54
N ASP A 131 13.74 -3.79 2.22
CA ASP A 131 13.72 -3.10 3.50
C ASP A 131 12.23 -3.09 3.93
N VAL A 132 11.81 -4.15 4.64
CA VAL A 132 10.41 -4.49 4.92
C VAL A 132 10.18 -4.84 6.39
N THR A 133 11.20 -5.37 7.08
CA THR A 133 11.24 -5.53 8.53
C THR A 133 12.55 -5.05 9.12
N ALA A 134 12.49 -4.39 10.27
CA ALA A 134 13.68 -3.99 11.02
C ALA A 134 14.46 -5.16 11.65
N ARG A 135 13.84 -6.34 11.74
CA ARG A 135 14.37 -7.60 12.29
C ARG A 135 13.55 -8.76 11.72
N GLY A 136 14.14 -9.94 11.61
CA GLY A 136 13.52 -11.14 11.06
C GLY A 136 13.74 -11.33 9.55
N ALA A 137 12.90 -12.16 8.93
CA ALA A 137 13.10 -12.64 7.57
C ALA A 137 12.50 -11.72 6.49
N ASP A 138 13.37 -11.06 5.72
CA ASP A 138 13.01 -10.26 4.55
C ASP A 138 13.44 -10.97 3.25
N ARG A 139 12.57 -10.93 2.24
CA ARG A 139 12.73 -11.70 0.99
C ARG A 139 13.03 -10.81 -0.20
N PHE A 140 14.06 -11.15 -0.95
CA PHE A 140 14.43 -10.49 -2.20
C PHE A 140 14.28 -11.42 -3.40
N SER A 141 13.64 -10.93 -4.46
CA SER A 141 13.49 -11.65 -5.72
C SER A 141 13.53 -10.68 -6.90
N GLY A 142 13.98 -11.15 -8.06
CA GLY A 142 14.06 -10.33 -9.27
C GLY A 142 14.45 -11.12 -10.51
N GLU A 143 14.45 -10.43 -11.65
CA GLU A 143 14.73 -10.98 -12.98
C GLU A 143 15.97 -10.29 -13.58
N THR A 144 16.92 -11.05 -14.13
CA THR A 144 18.12 -10.51 -14.76
C THR A 144 17.89 -10.24 -16.25
N ARG A 145 18.36 -9.08 -16.73
CA ARG A 145 18.36 -8.71 -18.15
C ARG A 145 19.71 -8.94 -18.84
N ASN A 146 20.81 -8.94 -18.08
CA ASN A 146 22.17 -9.09 -18.59
C ASN A 146 22.84 -10.31 -17.94
N ALA A 147 23.73 -11.00 -18.66
CA ALA A 147 24.56 -12.06 -18.08
C ALA A 147 25.79 -11.48 -17.37
N GLY A 148 26.07 -11.91 -16.14
CA GLY A 148 27.29 -11.53 -15.43
C GLY A 148 27.24 -11.66 -13.91
N THR A 149 28.20 -11.02 -13.26
CA THR A 149 28.30 -10.93 -11.80
C THR A 149 27.31 -9.91 -11.26
N TYR A 150 26.26 -10.36 -10.59
CA TYR A 150 25.38 -9.48 -9.80
C TYR A 150 25.93 -9.37 -8.37
N THR A 151 25.82 -8.19 -7.76
CA THR A 151 26.29 -7.92 -6.39
C THR A 151 25.09 -7.68 -5.48
N ILE A 152 24.89 -8.53 -4.47
CA ILE A 152 23.94 -8.28 -3.39
C ILE A 152 24.70 -7.56 -2.27
N GLN A 153 24.32 -6.32 -1.98
CA GLN A 153 24.85 -5.56 -0.85
C GLN A 153 23.89 -5.68 0.33
N VAL A 154 24.45 -5.84 1.53
CA VAL A 154 23.76 -5.75 2.81
C VAL A 154 24.38 -4.60 3.59
N ILE A 155 23.56 -3.59 3.90
CA ILE A 155 23.96 -2.29 4.45
C ILE A 155 23.12 -2.06 5.72
N PRO A 156 23.68 -1.59 6.84
CA PRO A 156 22.86 -1.28 8.01
C PRO A 156 21.84 -0.17 7.66
N PHE A 157 20.64 -0.28 8.20
CA PHE A 157 19.70 0.83 8.21
C PHE A 157 20.12 1.80 9.32
N GLU A 158 20.20 3.09 8.99
CA GLU A 158 20.81 4.12 9.86
C GLU A 158 22.20 3.68 10.38
N ASP A 159 22.51 3.95 11.65
CA ASP A 159 23.80 3.67 12.28
C ASP A 159 23.79 2.38 13.12
N GLU A 160 22.90 1.41 12.83
CA GLU A 160 22.82 0.16 13.59
C GLU A 160 24.02 -0.79 13.38
N GLU A 161 24.27 -1.63 14.39
CA GLU A 161 25.28 -2.70 14.37
C GLU A 161 24.69 -4.04 14.81
N GLY A 162 25.15 -5.17 14.24
CA GLY A 162 24.70 -6.49 14.67
C GLY A 162 24.82 -7.62 13.65
N GLU A 163 24.19 -8.76 14.00
CA GLU A 163 24.27 -10.03 13.27
C GLU A 163 23.08 -10.24 12.32
N TYR A 164 23.32 -10.93 11.20
CA TYR A 164 22.31 -11.40 10.25
C TYR A 164 22.75 -12.71 9.59
N THR A 165 21.84 -13.37 8.84
CA THR A 165 22.24 -14.37 7.83
C THR A 165 21.60 -14.07 6.48
N ILE A 166 22.23 -14.48 5.39
CA ILE A 166 21.67 -14.40 4.03
C ILE A 166 21.68 -15.78 3.38
N THR A 167 20.60 -16.11 2.67
CA THR A 167 20.41 -17.37 1.94
C THR A 167 19.94 -17.11 0.51
N LEU A 168 20.61 -17.71 -0.47
CA LEU A 168 20.12 -17.75 -1.85
C LEU A 168 19.30 -19.03 -2.07
N HIS A 169 17.98 -18.89 -2.27
CA HIS A 169 17.07 -20.01 -2.45
C HIS A 169 16.98 -20.51 -3.90
N ARG A 170 17.03 -19.59 -4.87
CA ARG A 170 17.02 -19.90 -6.31
C ARG A 170 17.93 -18.95 -7.10
N LEU A 171 18.57 -19.53 -8.11
CA LEU A 171 19.27 -18.83 -9.20
C LEU A 171 19.20 -19.76 -10.41
N GLU A 172 18.24 -19.51 -11.29
CA GLU A 172 17.83 -20.42 -12.37
C GLU A 172 17.30 -19.61 -13.56
N PRO A 173 17.36 -20.12 -14.80
CA PRO A 173 16.77 -19.43 -15.95
C PRO A 173 15.28 -19.13 -15.74
N LEU A 174 14.81 -18.01 -16.30
CA LEU A 174 13.40 -17.69 -16.37
C LEU A 174 12.66 -18.76 -17.17
N GLU A 175 11.54 -19.23 -16.65
CA GLU A 175 10.72 -20.20 -17.35
C GLU A 175 9.95 -19.51 -18.50
N THR A 176 10.20 -19.98 -19.71
CA THR A 176 9.57 -19.48 -20.96
C THR A 176 8.21 -20.12 -21.25
N ASP A 177 7.74 -20.98 -20.34
CA ASP A 177 6.43 -21.62 -20.35
C ASP A 177 5.56 -20.92 -19.29
N PRO A 178 4.53 -20.13 -19.68
CA PRO A 178 3.88 -19.18 -18.76
C PRO A 178 3.32 -19.79 -17.48
N ASP A 179 2.74 -21.00 -17.56
CA ASP A 179 2.23 -21.77 -16.41
C ASP A 179 3.32 -21.99 -15.33
N LYS A 180 4.57 -22.21 -15.75
CA LYS A 180 5.70 -22.38 -14.83
C LYS A 180 6.31 -21.07 -14.38
N LEU A 181 6.25 -20.02 -15.20
CA LEU A 181 6.70 -18.69 -14.78
C LEU A 181 5.89 -18.22 -13.57
N VAL A 182 4.58 -18.54 -13.51
CA VAL A 182 3.79 -18.35 -12.27
C VAL A 182 4.42 -19.14 -11.10
N ASP A 183 4.72 -20.43 -11.26
CA ASP A 183 5.35 -21.26 -10.22
C ASP A 183 6.77 -20.84 -9.81
N GLN A 184 7.43 -20.01 -10.63
CA GLN A 184 8.72 -19.41 -10.34
C GLN A 184 8.55 -18.09 -9.58
N LEU A 185 7.81 -17.13 -10.15
CA LEU A 185 7.56 -15.81 -9.56
C LEU A 185 6.77 -15.88 -8.24
N MET A 186 5.86 -16.86 -8.10
CA MET A 186 5.07 -17.06 -6.87
C MET A 186 5.82 -17.85 -5.79
N SER A 187 7.04 -18.33 -6.06
CA SER A 187 7.79 -19.15 -5.11
C SER A 187 8.15 -18.51 -3.75
N PRO A 188 8.27 -17.16 -3.60
CA PRO A 188 8.40 -16.52 -2.28
C PRO A 188 7.15 -16.70 -1.38
N TYR A 189 6.02 -17.11 -1.96
CA TYR A 189 4.73 -17.29 -1.29
C TYR A 189 4.28 -18.77 -1.21
N ASP A 190 5.10 -19.71 -1.71
CA ASP A 190 4.79 -21.15 -1.79
C ASP A 190 5.49 -21.97 -0.68
N THR A 191 5.34 -21.56 0.57
CA THR A 191 5.91 -22.29 1.73
C THR A 191 4.84 -22.74 2.72
N ASP A 192 5.18 -23.73 3.54
CA ASP A 192 4.28 -24.32 4.55
C ASP A 192 4.08 -23.37 5.78
N ASP A 193 4.57 -22.13 5.69
CA ASP A 193 4.59 -21.10 6.73
C ASP A 193 4.47 -19.65 6.19
N SER A 194 4.30 -19.46 4.87
CA SER A 194 3.99 -18.16 4.28
C SER A 194 2.48 -17.89 4.24
N PRO A 195 2.05 -16.61 4.40
CA PRO A 195 0.76 -16.17 3.90
C PRO A 195 0.67 -16.47 2.40
N GLY A 196 -0.49 -16.94 1.97
CA GLY A 196 -0.69 -17.44 0.62
C GLY A 196 -1.10 -16.40 -0.40
N ALA A 197 -1.27 -16.89 -1.62
CA ALA A 197 -1.74 -16.13 -2.77
C ALA A 197 -2.48 -17.02 -3.77
N ALA A 198 -3.24 -16.39 -4.65
CA ALA A 198 -4.00 -17.02 -5.73
C ALA A 198 -3.79 -16.26 -7.04
N VAL A 199 -3.61 -17.00 -8.14
CA VAL A 199 -3.40 -16.47 -9.49
C VAL A 199 -4.35 -17.15 -10.46
N ARG A 200 -5.02 -16.38 -11.32
CA ARG A 200 -5.86 -16.91 -12.39
C ARG A 200 -5.74 -16.09 -13.67
N VAL A 201 -5.63 -16.77 -14.81
CA VAL A 201 -5.58 -16.16 -16.15
C VAL A 201 -6.66 -16.77 -17.02
N TRP A 202 -7.35 -15.98 -17.83
CA TRP A 202 -8.38 -16.45 -18.78
C TRP A 202 -8.34 -15.69 -20.10
N ARG A 203 -8.78 -16.35 -21.19
CA ARG A 203 -8.98 -15.78 -22.53
C ARG A 203 -10.22 -16.42 -23.15
N ASP A 204 -11.12 -15.63 -23.75
CA ASP A 204 -12.36 -16.09 -24.40
C ASP A 204 -13.29 -16.95 -23.50
N GLY A 205 -13.44 -16.56 -22.23
CA GLY A 205 -14.26 -17.29 -21.25
C GLY A 205 -13.72 -18.67 -20.88
N ARG A 206 -12.41 -18.88 -21.06
CA ARG A 206 -11.71 -20.11 -20.66
C ARG A 206 -10.57 -19.75 -19.74
N THR A 207 -10.57 -20.34 -18.56
CA THR A 207 -9.40 -20.35 -17.67
C THR A 207 -8.23 -21.01 -18.41
N LEU A 208 -7.13 -20.28 -18.54
CA LEU A 208 -5.85 -20.78 -19.04
C LEU A 208 -5.04 -21.35 -17.87
N PHE A 209 -4.95 -20.56 -16.80
CA PHE A 209 -4.22 -20.89 -15.57
C PHE A 209 -5.07 -20.59 -14.34
N SER A 210 -4.97 -21.41 -13.30
CA SER A 210 -5.58 -21.16 -11.98
C SER A 210 -4.86 -21.98 -10.90
N LYS A 211 -4.10 -21.33 -10.02
CA LYS A 211 -3.39 -21.99 -8.92
C LYS A 211 -3.30 -21.09 -7.68
N THR A 212 -3.12 -21.73 -6.53
CA THR A 212 -2.89 -21.09 -5.22
C THR A 212 -1.60 -21.60 -4.59
N TYR A 213 -1.08 -20.81 -3.65
CA TYR A 213 0.22 -20.96 -3.00
C TYR A 213 0.08 -20.59 -1.51
N GLY A 214 0.89 -21.19 -0.62
CA GLY A 214 0.95 -20.83 0.80
C GLY A 214 -0.37 -21.03 1.58
N MET A 215 -0.55 -20.26 2.67
CA MET A 215 -1.61 -20.46 3.66
C MET A 215 -2.65 -19.33 3.71
N ALA A 216 -3.94 -19.69 3.70
CA ALA A 216 -5.05 -18.79 4.04
C ALA A 216 -5.08 -18.45 5.53
N ASP A 217 -4.58 -19.34 6.40
CA ASP A 217 -4.45 -19.14 7.84
C ASP A 217 -3.24 -19.91 8.39
N LEU A 218 -2.27 -19.20 8.96
CA LEU A 218 -1.03 -19.76 9.52
C LEU A 218 -1.23 -20.41 10.90
N ALA A 219 -2.16 -19.89 11.72
CA ALA A 219 -2.39 -20.36 13.08
C ALA A 219 -3.04 -21.77 13.08
N TYR A 220 -3.88 -22.06 12.09
CA TYR A 220 -4.52 -23.35 11.88
C TYR A 220 -3.89 -24.19 10.76
N ARG A 221 -2.91 -23.66 10.01
CA ARG A 221 -2.28 -24.26 8.83
C ARG A 221 -3.29 -24.68 7.78
N ILE A 222 -4.15 -23.73 7.40
CA ILE A 222 -5.15 -23.89 6.34
C ILE A 222 -4.52 -23.40 5.03
N PRO A 223 -4.31 -24.26 4.02
CA PRO A 223 -3.79 -23.85 2.72
C PRO A 223 -4.68 -22.81 2.05
N PHE A 224 -4.11 -22.02 1.15
CA PHE A 224 -4.88 -21.15 0.28
C PHE A 224 -5.51 -21.99 -0.84
N GLU A 225 -6.84 -21.96 -0.96
CA GLU A 225 -7.64 -22.72 -1.94
C GLU A 225 -8.31 -21.73 -2.93
N THR A 226 -8.66 -22.17 -4.15
CA THR A 226 -9.19 -21.26 -5.20
C THR A 226 -10.53 -20.60 -4.85
N ASP A 227 -11.25 -21.14 -3.87
CA ASP A 227 -12.52 -20.61 -3.35
C ASP A 227 -12.40 -19.91 -1.98
N THR A 228 -11.16 -19.68 -1.51
CA THR A 228 -10.86 -18.90 -0.30
C THR A 228 -11.29 -17.44 -0.46
N ARG A 229 -12.21 -16.97 0.38
CA ARG A 229 -12.70 -15.58 0.31
C ARG A 229 -11.62 -14.60 0.75
N THR A 230 -11.17 -13.74 -0.15
CA THR A 230 -10.14 -12.75 0.15
C THR A 230 -10.71 -11.34 0.00
N ASN A 231 -10.40 -10.45 0.94
CA ASN A 231 -10.78 -9.04 0.86
C ASN A 231 -10.06 -8.42 -0.33
N ILE A 232 -10.81 -7.91 -1.30
CA ILE A 232 -10.23 -7.36 -2.54
C ILE A 232 -9.86 -5.88 -2.40
N GLY A 233 -10.04 -5.29 -1.21
CA GLY A 233 -9.73 -3.90 -0.92
C GLY A 233 -10.34 -2.96 -1.95
N SER A 234 -9.56 -2.00 -2.43
CA SER A 234 -10.02 -1.02 -3.42
C SER A 234 -10.51 -1.58 -4.77
N THR A 235 -10.21 -2.83 -5.15
CA THR A 235 -10.81 -3.49 -6.33
C THR A 235 -12.34 -3.59 -6.20
N SER A 236 -12.88 -3.44 -4.98
CA SER A 236 -14.32 -3.32 -4.69
C SER A 236 -15.01 -2.16 -5.42
N LYS A 237 -14.29 -1.07 -5.75
CA LYS A 237 -14.90 0.19 -6.23
C LYS A 237 -15.71 0.04 -7.51
N GLN A 238 -15.27 -0.79 -8.45
CA GLN A 238 -16.01 -1.07 -9.69
C GLN A 238 -17.40 -1.66 -9.45
N PHE A 239 -17.59 -2.46 -8.39
CA PHE A 239 -18.89 -3.01 -8.01
C PHE A 239 -19.84 -1.93 -7.50
N THR A 240 -19.31 -0.98 -6.72
CA THR A 240 -20.07 0.19 -6.22
C THR A 240 -20.44 1.13 -7.35
N ALA A 241 -19.52 1.38 -8.28
CA ALA A 241 -19.81 2.14 -9.50
C ALA A 241 -20.91 1.47 -10.35
N PHE A 242 -20.80 0.16 -10.56
CA PHE A 242 -21.82 -0.62 -11.27
C PHE A 242 -23.19 -0.62 -10.56
N ALA A 243 -23.22 -0.67 -9.23
CA ALA A 243 -24.46 -0.56 -8.46
C ALA A 243 -25.16 0.80 -8.63
N VAL A 244 -24.39 1.90 -8.63
CA VAL A 244 -24.89 3.23 -8.99
C VAL A 244 -25.38 3.26 -10.44
N MET A 245 -24.64 2.66 -11.37
CA MET A 245 -25.04 2.60 -12.79
C MET A 245 -26.31 1.79 -13.03
N LEU A 246 -26.54 0.68 -12.30
CA LEU A 246 -27.81 -0.05 -12.33
C LEU A 246 -28.96 0.84 -11.84
N GLN A 247 -28.76 1.62 -10.78
CA GLN A 247 -29.77 2.55 -10.26
C GLN A 247 -30.01 3.72 -11.24
N ALA A 248 -28.99 4.18 -11.97
CA ALA A 248 -29.13 5.15 -13.06
C ALA A 248 -29.92 4.58 -14.25
N GLU A 249 -29.60 3.36 -14.71
CA GLU A 249 -30.31 2.66 -15.79
C GLU A 249 -31.79 2.39 -15.45
N ARG A 250 -32.08 2.11 -14.18
CA ARG A 250 -33.45 1.98 -13.63
C ARG A 250 -34.19 3.32 -13.51
N GLY A 251 -33.51 4.46 -13.70
CA GLY A 251 -34.07 5.80 -13.54
C GLY A 251 -34.35 6.19 -12.09
N ALA A 252 -33.64 5.60 -11.13
CA ALA A 252 -33.75 5.92 -9.69
C ALA A 252 -32.85 7.10 -9.28
N LEU A 253 -31.81 7.40 -10.07
CA LEU A 253 -30.91 8.55 -9.94
C LEU A 253 -30.39 8.99 -11.32
N SER A 254 -29.75 10.16 -11.39
CA SER A 254 -28.85 10.55 -12.47
C SER A 254 -27.41 10.57 -11.98
N LEU A 255 -26.43 10.31 -12.87
CA LEU A 255 -25.03 10.57 -12.57
C LEU A 255 -24.76 12.07 -12.33
N ASP A 256 -25.56 12.94 -12.94
CA ASP A 256 -25.41 14.39 -12.85
C ASP A 256 -26.31 15.00 -11.74
N ASP A 257 -26.93 14.16 -10.89
CA ASP A 257 -27.65 14.61 -9.69
C ASP A 257 -26.67 15.19 -8.66
N ASP A 258 -27.07 16.27 -7.99
CA ASP A 258 -26.43 16.72 -6.74
C ASP A 258 -26.56 15.62 -5.67
N ILE A 259 -25.44 15.22 -5.05
CA ILE A 259 -25.41 14.19 -4.02
C ILE A 259 -26.34 14.52 -2.83
N ARG A 260 -26.62 15.80 -2.58
CA ARG A 260 -27.54 16.31 -1.53
C ARG A 260 -29.01 15.93 -1.80
N LEU A 261 -29.38 15.54 -3.03
CA LEU A 261 -30.70 14.99 -3.34
C LEU A 261 -30.91 13.61 -2.71
N HIS A 262 -29.82 12.85 -2.54
CA HIS A 262 -29.82 11.47 -2.05
C HIS A 262 -29.30 11.36 -0.61
N VAL A 263 -28.43 12.29 -0.20
CA VAL A 263 -27.88 12.42 1.17
C VAL A 263 -28.10 13.87 1.67
N PRO A 264 -29.35 14.28 1.96
CA PRO A 264 -29.71 15.66 2.32
C PRO A 264 -29.13 16.16 3.65
N GLU A 265 -28.53 15.27 4.44
CA GLU A 265 -27.85 15.58 5.70
C GLU A 265 -26.39 16.04 5.56
N LEU A 266 -25.86 16.15 4.32
CA LEU A 266 -24.55 16.75 4.02
C LEU A 266 -24.59 18.30 4.13
N PRO A 267 -23.43 18.99 4.27
CA PRO A 267 -23.37 20.44 4.24
C PRO A 267 -23.60 20.98 2.81
N GLU A 268 -23.85 22.29 2.70
CA GLU A 268 -23.95 22.99 1.41
C GLU A 268 -22.60 23.66 1.12
N PHE A 269 -21.86 23.09 0.17
CA PHE A 269 -20.60 23.64 -0.32
C PHE A 269 -20.86 24.70 -1.42
N ASP A 270 -19.89 25.58 -1.68
CA ASP A 270 -19.99 26.63 -2.71
C ASP A 270 -20.17 26.11 -4.15
N GLN A 271 -19.94 24.81 -4.39
CA GLN A 271 -20.08 24.15 -5.68
C GLN A 271 -20.77 22.78 -5.54
N THR A 272 -21.63 22.45 -6.51
CA THR A 272 -22.35 21.17 -6.55
C THR A 272 -21.42 20.00 -6.83
N ILE A 273 -21.44 18.99 -5.96
CA ILE A 273 -20.83 17.68 -6.20
C ILE A 273 -21.89 16.79 -6.84
N THR A 274 -21.58 16.18 -7.98
CA THR A 274 -22.47 15.22 -8.66
C THR A 274 -22.17 13.79 -8.24
N VAL A 275 -23.11 12.87 -8.44
CA VAL A 275 -22.88 11.42 -8.27
C VAL A 275 -21.70 10.94 -9.14
N ARG A 276 -21.55 11.49 -10.35
CA ARG A 276 -20.41 11.28 -11.26
C ARG A 276 -19.08 11.60 -10.58
N HIS A 277 -18.95 12.79 -9.98
CA HIS A 277 -17.72 13.24 -9.31
C HIS A 277 -17.28 12.33 -8.15
N LEU A 278 -18.21 11.58 -7.54
CA LEU A 278 -17.86 10.57 -6.54
C LEU A 278 -17.14 9.37 -7.15
N LEU A 279 -17.62 8.89 -8.29
CA LEU A 279 -17.14 7.67 -8.95
C LEU A 279 -15.83 7.88 -9.74
N THR A 280 -15.52 9.14 -10.09
CA THR A 280 -14.33 9.55 -10.85
C THR A 280 -13.21 10.12 -10.00
N HIS A 281 -13.35 10.15 -8.65
CA HIS A 281 -12.43 10.78 -7.71
C HIS A 281 -12.22 12.30 -7.90
N THR A 282 -13.17 13.00 -8.52
CA THR A 282 -13.08 14.45 -8.82
C THR A 282 -14.03 15.29 -7.96
N SER A 283 -14.27 14.89 -6.70
CA SER A 283 -15.34 15.44 -5.84
C SER A 283 -14.97 16.65 -4.96
N GLY A 284 -13.69 16.89 -4.70
CA GLY A 284 -13.25 17.90 -3.71
C GLY A 284 -13.49 17.53 -2.24
N LEU A 285 -14.04 16.36 -1.95
CA LEU A 285 -14.19 15.84 -0.58
C LEU A 285 -12.83 15.47 0.02
N ARG A 286 -12.72 15.45 1.35
CA ARG A 286 -11.53 14.94 2.06
C ARG A 286 -11.49 13.42 2.06
N GLU A 287 -10.29 12.85 2.15
CA GLU A 287 -10.03 11.41 2.09
C GLU A 287 -10.11 10.83 3.50
N ILE A 288 -11.06 9.91 3.74
CA ILE A 288 -11.45 9.45 5.09
C ILE A 288 -10.35 8.70 5.84
N PHE A 289 -9.55 7.84 5.21
CA PHE A 289 -8.50 7.10 5.91
C PHE A 289 -7.33 8.03 6.25
N ASN A 290 -6.92 8.87 5.30
CA ASN A 290 -5.97 9.96 5.53
C ASN A 290 -6.42 10.90 6.67
N LEU A 291 -7.71 11.25 6.73
CA LEU A 291 -8.27 12.11 7.79
C LEU A 291 -8.38 11.40 9.15
N LEU A 292 -8.80 10.13 9.18
CA LEU A 292 -8.90 9.37 10.43
C LEU A 292 -7.53 9.23 11.11
N VAL A 293 -6.45 9.01 10.35
CA VAL A 293 -5.08 9.00 10.92
C VAL A 293 -4.74 10.32 11.61
N MET A 294 -5.17 11.47 11.06
CA MET A 294 -5.00 12.80 11.69
C MET A 294 -5.80 12.97 12.99
N THR A 295 -6.82 12.13 13.26
CA THR A 295 -7.48 12.05 14.60
C THR A 295 -6.75 11.14 15.59
N GLY A 296 -5.61 10.57 15.18
CA GLY A 296 -4.85 9.57 15.92
C GLY A 296 -5.44 8.17 15.89
N ARG A 297 -6.17 7.82 14.82
CA ARG A 297 -6.65 6.45 14.59
C ARG A 297 -5.52 5.59 14.04
N ARG A 298 -5.27 4.47 14.72
CA ARG A 298 -4.34 3.40 14.34
C ARG A 298 -5.12 2.34 13.56
N ILE A 299 -5.57 2.70 12.36
CA ILE A 299 -6.36 1.81 11.48
C ILE A 299 -5.55 0.57 11.05
N ASP A 300 -4.22 0.70 10.99
CA ASP A 300 -3.23 -0.37 10.84
C ASP A 300 -3.13 -1.33 12.04
N ARG A 301 -3.57 -0.89 13.24
CA ARG A 301 -3.53 -1.65 14.50
C ARG A 301 -4.93 -2.00 15.02
N GLY A 302 -5.95 -1.92 14.16
CA GLY A 302 -7.28 -2.47 14.40
C GLY A 302 -8.33 -1.51 14.98
N ASP A 303 -8.14 -0.19 14.90
CA ASP A 303 -9.25 0.75 15.12
C ASP A 303 -10.25 0.70 13.94
N TYR A 304 -11.31 -0.09 14.04
CA TYR A 304 -12.31 -0.28 12.98
C TYR A 304 -13.01 1.00 12.54
N VAL A 305 -13.17 1.22 11.23
CA VAL A 305 -13.92 2.36 10.69
C VAL A 305 -15.41 2.07 10.77
N ASP A 306 -16.17 2.92 11.48
CA ASP A 306 -17.64 2.82 11.46
C ASP A 306 -18.21 3.65 10.29
N ARG A 307 -19.35 3.24 9.74
CA ARG A 307 -19.95 3.89 8.58
C ARG A 307 -20.64 5.21 8.93
N ASP A 308 -21.22 5.31 10.13
CA ASP A 308 -21.80 6.57 10.61
C ASP A 308 -20.71 7.63 10.87
N GLU A 309 -19.48 7.20 11.20
CA GLU A 309 -18.31 8.06 11.36
C GLU A 309 -17.86 8.70 10.03
N ILE A 310 -17.89 7.95 8.91
CA ILE A 310 -17.58 8.50 7.58
C ILE A 310 -18.54 9.63 7.21
N LEU A 311 -19.84 9.45 7.49
CA LEU A 311 -20.84 10.48 7.24
C LEU A 311 -20.67 11.68 8.19
N ALA A 312 -20.44 11.44 9.48
CA ALA A 312 -20.23 12.48 10.48
C ALA A 312 -18.98 13.35 10.21
N VAL A 313 -17.95 12.78 9.57
CA VAL A 313 -16.79 13.50 9.04
C VAL A 313 -17.20 14.49 7.95
N VAL A 314 -17.89 14.04 6.90
CA VAL A 314 -18.28 14.94 5.79
C VAL A 314 -19.28 16.00 6.25
N GLN A 315 -20.09 15.70 7.28
CA GLN A 315 -20.98 16.67 7.93
C GLN A 315 -20.27 17.84 8.61
N LYS A 316 -18.96 17.72 8.89
CA LYS A 316 -18.16 18.78 9.53
C LYS A 316 -17.16 19.43 8.58
N GLN A 317 -16.86 18.82 7.43
CA GLN A 317 -15.98 19.39 6.41
C GLN A 317 -16.49 20.79 5.98
N PRO A 318 -15.73 21.88 6.20
CA PRO A 318 -16.23 23.25 6.04
C PRO A 318 -16.16 23.76 4.59
N ALA A 319 -15.23 23.21 3.80
CA ALA A 319 -14.96 23.60 2.42
C ALA A 319 -14.41 22.41 1.63
N LEU A 320 -14.46 22.48 0.30
CA LEU A 320 -13.85 21.48 -0.59
C LEU A 320 -12.36 21.77 -0.76
N GLN A 321 -11.58 20.70 -0.99
CA GLN A 321 -10.13 20.79 -1.25
C GLN A 321 -9.82 21.45 -2.60
N ASN A 322 -10.70 21.21 -3.57
CA ASN A 322 -10.60 21.66 -4.95
C ASN A 322 -12.01 21.77 -5.54
N ALA A 323 -12.14 22.45 -6.68
CA ALA A 323 -13.43 22.53 -7.39
C ALA A 323 -13.83 21.14 -7.92
N PRO A 324 -15.12 20.73 -7.81
CA PRO A 324 -15.57 19.46 -8.36
C PRO A 324 -15.38 19.40 -9.87
N GLY A 325 -14.73 18.34 -10.34
CA GLY A 325 -14.31 18.15 -11.75
C GLY A 325 -12.95 18.75 -12.12
N ALA A 326 -12.30 19.54 -11.26
CA ALA A 326 -11.07 20.27 -11.59
C ALA A 326 -9.76 19.61 -11.13
N GLU A 327 -9.82 18.57 -10.30
CA GLU A 327 -8.65 17.81 -9.86
C GLU A 327 -9.07 16.37 -9.58
N TRP A 328 -8.20 15.40 -9.89
CA TRP A 328 -8.37 14.00 -9.48
C TRP A 328 -7.61 13.75 -8.17
N ASN A 329 -8.31 13.28 -7.14
CA ASN A 329 -7.71 12.94 -5.86
C ASN A 329 -8.40 11.68 -5.30
N TYR A 330 -7.66 10.57 -5.27
CA TYR A 330 -8.19 9.24 -4.97
C TYR A 330 -8.90 9.16 -3.60
N ASN A 331 -10.22 8.98 -3.59
CA ASN A 331 -11.04 9.24 -2.42
C ASN A 331 -11.95 8.05 -2.02
N ASN A 332 -11.80 7.53 -0.80
CA ASN A 332 -12.64 6.44 -0.29
C ASN A 332 -13.97 6.95 0.29
N THR A 333 -14.01 8.17 0.84
CA THR A 333 -15.21 8.86 1.33
C THR A 333 -16.28 8.95 0.24
N ALA A 334 -15.86 9.31 -0.98
CA ALA A 334 -16.70 9.41 -2.15
C ALA A 334 -17.38 8.07 -2.51
N PHE A 335 -16.65 6.96 -2.42
CA PHE A 335 -17.20 5.64 -2.67
C PHE A 335 -18.07 5.09 -1.53
N ALA A 336 -17.81 5.48 -0.28
CA ALA A 336 -18.71 5.20 0.85
C ALA A 336 -20.05 5.96 0.71
N LEU A 337 -20.01 7.21 0.25
CA LEU A 337 -21.21 7.98 -0.11
C LEU A 337 -21.93 7.38 -1.32
N ALA A 338 -21.21 6.91 -2.35
CA ALA A 338 -21.81 6.23 -3.51
C ALA A 338 -22.60 4.97 -3.09
N ALA A 339 -22.07 4.16 -2.16
CA ALA A 339 -22.81 3.03 -1.60
C ALA A 339 -24.05 3.48 -0.79
N LEU A 340 -23.95 4.57 -0.01
CA LEU A 340 -25.11 5.15 0.69
C LEU A 340 -26.20 5.62 -0.29
N ILE A 341 -25.83 6.18 -1.44
CA ILE A 341 -26.78 6.60 -2.49
C ILE A 341 -27.50 5.38 -3.11
N VAL A 342 -26.81 4.26 -3.30
CA VAL A 342 -27.44 2.99 -3.74
C VAL A 342 -28.49 2.52 -2.73
N GLU A 343 -28.21 2.56 -1.43
CA GLU A 343 -29.19 2.20 -0.40
C GLU A 343 -30.39 3.16 -0.38
N ARG A 344 -30.11 4.47 -0.34
CA ARG A 344 -31.12 5.55 -0.32
C ARG A 344 -32.08 5.48 -1.51
N THR A 345 -31.61 5.01 -2.66
CA THR A 345 -32.40 4.88 -3.91
C THR A 345 -33.02 3.49 -4.13
N SER A 346 -32.66 2.48 -3.34
CA SER A 346 -33.19 1.11 -3.43
C SER A 346 -34.07 0.68 -2.25
N ASP A 347 -33.97 1.35 -1.10
CA ASP A 347 -34.58 0.95 0.18
C ASP A 347 -34.08 -0.44 0.66
N GLN A 348 -32.84 -0.81 0.28
CA GLN A 348 -32.13 -2.02 0.71
C GLN A 348 -30.75 -1.67 1.28
N PRO A 349 -30.22 -2.42 2.26
CA PRO A 349 -28.79 -2.41 2.63
C PRO A 349 -27.88 -2.72 1.42
N PHE A 350 -26.67 -2.14 1.38
CA PHE A 350 -25.79 -2.29 0.22
C PHE A 350 -25.30 -3.73 0.02
N ASP A 351 -25.12 -4.49 1.09
CA ASP A 351 -24.78 -5.92 1.03
C ASP A 351 -25.93 -6.79 0.51
N GLU A 352 -27.17 -6.52 0.95
CA GLU A 352 -28.37 -7.15 0.40
C GLU A 352 -28.58 -6.76 -1.08
N PHE A 353 -28.42 -5.49 -1.45
CA PHE A 353 -28.53 -5.02 -2.83
C PHE A 353 -27.52 -5.72 -3.75
N MET A 354 -26.25 -5.76 -3.33
CA MET A 354 -25.20 -6.40 -4.12
C MET A 354 -25.41 -7.92 -4.26
N ALA A 355 -25.92 -8.58 -3.21
CA ALA A 355 -26.28 -10.00 -3.27
C ALA A 355 -27.47 -10.27 -4.22
N ASP A 356 -28.57 -9.52 -4.09
CA ASP A 356 -29.81 -9.74 -4.85
C ASP A 356 -29.71 -9.32 -6.33
N HIS A 357 -29.02 -8.21 -6.62
CA HIS A 357 -29.04 -7.58 -7.96
C HIS A 357 -27.77 -7.78 -8.78
N VAL A 358 -26.67 -8.24 -8.18
CA VAL A 358 -25.38 -8.42 -8.87
C VAL A 358 -24.80 -9.83 -8.67
N PHE A 359 -24.36 -10.18 -7.46
CA PHE A 359 -23.62 -11.42 -7.22
C PHE A 359 -24.49 -12.68 -7.43
N GLY A 360 -25.72 -12.67 -6.90
CA GLY A 360 -26.67 -13.78 -7.04
C GLY A 360 -27.06 -14.04 -8.49
N PRO A 361 -27.50 -13.03 -9.27
CA PRO A 361 -27.80 -13.16 -10.69
C PRO A 361 -26.61 -13.62 -11.54
N LEU A 362 -25.39 -13.14 -11.27
CA LEU A 362 -24.17 -13.57 -11.97
C LEU A 362 -23.62 -14.93 -11.50
N GLY A 363 -24.19 -15.53 -10.44
CA GLY A 363 -23.69 -16.79 -9.89
C GLY A 363 -22.37 -16.68 -9.11
N MET A 364 -21.95 -15.47 -8.71
CA MET A 364 -20.75 -15.18 -7.91
C MET A 364 -20.95 -15.61 -6.44
N THR A 365 -21.11 -16.92 -6.21
CA THR A 365 -21.52 -17.49 -4.91
C THR A 365 -20.45 -17.41 -3.81
N ARG A 366 -19.20 -17.07 -4.15
CA ARG A 366 -18.14 -16.81 -3.18
C ARG A 366 -17.98 -15.32 -2.85
N THR A 367 -18.63 -14.42 -3.57
CA THR A 367 -18.51 -12.97 -3.37
C THR A 367 -19.57 -12.41 -2.42
N MET A 368 -19.16 -11.49 -1.55
CA MET A 368 -20.07 -10.71 -0.69
C MET A 368 -19.45 -9.39 -0.20
N VAL A 369 -20.29 -8.41 0.10
CA VAL A 369 -19.92 -7.25 0.93
C VAL A 369 -19.86 -7.68 2.40
N ARG A 370 -18.92 -7.13 3.18
CA ARG A 370 -18.87 -7.25 4.65
C ARG A 370 -19.54 -6.02 5.30
N PRO A 371 -20.80 -6.08 5.76
CA PRO A 371 -21.56 -4.89 6.15
C PRO A 371 -21.06 -4.16 7.40
N HIS A 372 -20.46 -4.86 8.37
CA HIS A 372 -19.92 -4.26 9.59
C HIS A 372 -18.71 -5.03 10.15
N ALA A 373 -17.90 -4.39 11.00
CA ALA A 373 -16.62 -4.92 11.48
C ALA A 373 -16.73 -6.16 12.40
N GLU A 374 -17.93 -6.44 12.94
CA GLU A 374 -18.22 -7.68 13.68
C GLU A 374 -18.73 -8.82 12.79
N PHE A 375 -19.03 -8.56 11.51
CA PHE A 375 -19.61 -9.56 10.61
C PHE A 375 -18.62 -10.70 10.33
N ILE A 376 -19.09 -11.94 10.46
CA ILE A 376 -18.29 -13.16 10.22
C ILE A 376 -18.38 -13.53 8.74
N VAL A 377 -17.32 -13.24 7.98
CA VAL A 377 -17.16 -13.75 6.61
C VAL A 377 -16.69 -15.22 6.69
N PRO A 378 -17.47 -16.22 6.22
CA PRO A 378 -17.07 -17.62 6.29
C PRO A 378 -16.01 -17.95 5.23
N GLU A 379 -15.08 -18.85 5.57
CA GLU A 379 -14.01 -19.31 4.65
C GLU A 379 -13.15 -18.15 4.11
N ARG A 380 -12.93 -17.11 4.94
CA ARG A 380 -12.02 -16.00 4.61
C ARG A 380 -10.55 -16.33 4.86
N SER A 381 -9.65 -15.72 4.10
CA SER A 381 -8.23 -15.65 4.46
C SER A 381 -7.99 -14.71 5.65
N GLN A 382 -7.09 -15.08 6.55
CA GLN A 382 -6.58 -14.23 7.63
C GLN A 382 -5.41 -13.39 7.10
N GLY A 383 -5.39 -12.09 7.41
CA GLY A 383 -4.37 -11.15 6.95
C GLY A 383 -3.09 -11.17 7.80
N TYR A 384 -1.95 -11.00 7.14
CA TYR A 384 -0.62 -11.01 7.76
C TYR A 384 0.27 -9.87 7.25
N ALA A 385 1.10 -9.31 8.12
CA ALA A 385 2.30 -8.57 7.74
C ALA A 385 3.54 -9.27 8.28
N PRO A 386 4.73 -9.03 7.69
CA PRO A 386 6.01 -9.39 8.27
C PRO A 386 6.20 -8.87 9.71
N ALA A 387 7.06 -9.58 10.46
CA ALA A 387 7.46 -9.27 11.84
C ALA A 387 8.78 -9.98 12.19
N SER A 388 9.39 -9.58 13.31
CA SER A 388 10.66 -10.15 13.81
C SER A 388 10.68 -11.66 14.09
N GLU A 389 9.50 -12.29 14.19
CA GLU A 389 9.34 -13.75 14.30
C GLU A 389 8.44 -14.25 13.14
N GLY A 390 8.77 -13.85 11.90
CA GLY A 390 8.08 -14.24 10.68
C GLY A 390 6.89 -13.34 10.35
N TYR A 391 5.70 -13.67 10.86
CA TYR A 391 4.45 -12.99 10.47
C TYR A 391 3.55 -12.69 11.67
N ARG A 392 2.99 -11.47 11.69
CA ARG A 392 1.95 -11.04 12.64
C ARG A 392 0.57 -11.01 12.00
N GLU A 393 -0.43 -11.55 12.69
CA GLU A 393 -1.84 -11.36 12.30
C GLU A 393 -2.21 -9.87 12.34
N ILE A 394 -2.85 -9.39 11.29
CA ILE A 394 -3.51 -8.07 11.25
C ILE A 394 -4.91 -8.19 10.66
N ARG A 395 -5.78 -7.27 11.03
CA ARG A 395 -7.18 -7.26 10.58
C ARG A 395 -7.35 -6.31 9.41
N ASP A 396 -8.29 -6.62 8.54
CA ASP A 396 -8.87 -5.65 7.61
C ASP A 396 -9.48 -4.47 8.37
N LEU A 397 -9.63 -3.33 7.70
CA LEU A 397 -10.22 -2.09 8.24
C LEU A 397 -11.58 -2.32 8.92
N GLY A 398 -12.34 -3.30 8.41
CA GLY A 398 -13.72 -3.56 8.81
C GLY A 398 -14.68 -2.50 8.26
N ALA A 399 -15.83 -2.94 7.73
CA ALA A 399 -16.94 -2.07 7.31
C ALA A 399 -16.59 -0.95 6.30
N SER A 400 -15.53 -1.10 5.48
CA SER A 400 -15.11 -0.16 4.43
C SER A 400 -16.07 -0.11 3.21
N VAL A 401 -17.37 -0.32 3.44
CA VAL A 401 -18.44 -0.51 2.44
C VAL A 401 -18.43 0.58 1.37
N GLY A 402 -18.48 0.15 0.11
CA GLY A 402 -18.47 1.03 -1.06
C GLY A 402 -17.06 1.29 -1.59
N ALA A 403 -16.12 1.66 -0.71
CA ALA A 403 -14.72 1.90 -1.07
C ALA A 403 -13.85 0.63 -1.08
N GLY A 404 -14.26 -0.36 -0.29
CA GLY A 404 -13.61 -1.64 -0.04
C GLY A 404 -14.61 -2.65 0.53
N GLY A 405 -14.11 -3.59 1.34
CA GLY A 405 -14.97 -4.47 2.14
C GLY A 405 -15.72 -5.56 1.38
N ILE A 406 -15.51 -5.71 0.07
CA ILE A 406 -15.93 -6.90 -0.67
C ILE A 406 -14.90 -8.01 -0.48
N TYR A 407 -15.39 -9.20 -0.15
CA TYR A 407 -14.63 -10.43 -0.19
C TYR A 407 -15.06 -11.22 -1.41
N SER A 408 -14.11 -11.71 -2.21
CA SER A 408 -14.36 -12.43 -3.46
C SER A 408 -13.30 -13.53 -3.65
N THR A 409 -13.29 -14.17 -4.81
CA THR A 409 -12.32 -15.19 -5.22
C THR A 409 -11.83 -14.88 -6.63
N ILE A 410 -10.66 -15.40 -7.00
CA ILE A 410 -10.16 -15.36 -8.38
C ILE A 410 -11.16 -15.96 -9.40
N GLU A 411 -12.02 -16.89 -9.00
CA GLU A 411 -13.03 -17.49 -9.88
C GLU A 411 -14.21 -16.55 -10.15
N ASP A 412 -14.77 -15.96 -9.08
CA ASP A 412 -15.89 -15.02 -9.20
C ASP A 412 -15.47 -13.74 -9.94
N LEU A 413 -14.21 -13.31 -9.81
CA LEU A 413 -13.68 -12.14 -10.52
C LEU A 413 -13.50 -12.38 -12.03
N GLN A 414 -13.33 -13.63 -12.49
CA GLN A 414 -13.46 -13.96 -13.93
C GLN A 414 -14.92 -13.77 -14.37
N THR A 415 -15.88 -14.35 -13.64
CA THR A 415 -17.33 -14.25 -13.93
C THR A 415 -17.81 -12.79 -13.97
N TRP A 416 -17.28 -11.95 -13.08
CA TRP A 416 -17.52 -10.51 -13.09
C TRP A 416 -17.08 -9.84 -14.41
N VAL A 417 -15.88 -10.13 -14.89
CA VAL A 417 -15.38 -9.59 -16.17
C VAL A 417 -16.11 -10.19 -17.37
N GLU A 418 -16.62 -11.43 -17.29
CA GLU A 418 -17.47 -12.00 -18.32
C GLU A 418 -18.79 -11.22 -18.48
N ASN A 419 -19.31 -10.58 -17.43
CA ASN A 419 -20.44 -9.65 -17.53
C ASN A 419 -20.09 -8.36 -18.30
N TYR A 420 -18.82 -7.91 -18.32
CA TYR A 420 -18.41 -6.79 -19.20
C TYR A 420 -18.40 -7.22 -20.68
N ILE A 421 -18.10 -8.48 -20.96
CA ILE A 421 -18.01 -9.07 -22.30
C ILE A 421 -19.39 -9.35 -22.90
N ALA A 422 -20.31 -9.87 -22.08
CA ALA A 422 -21.67 -10.21 -22.46
C ALA A 422 -22.63 -9.99 -21.27
N PRO A 423 -23.16 -8.77 -21.09
CA PRO A 423 -23.97 -8.43 -19.92
C PRO A 423 -25.19 -9.34 -19.73
N GLU A 424 -25.18 -10.10 -18.63
CA GLU A 424 -26.36 -10.76 -18.06
C GLU A 424 -27.04 -9.86 -17.02
N VAL A 425 -26.26 -8.97 -16.37
CA VAL A 425 -26.73 -7.91 -15.48
C VAL A 425 -26.30 -6.55 -16.05
N GLY A 426 -27.22 -5.58 -16.07
CA GLY A 426 -27.01 -4.27 -16.67
C GLY A 426 -27.05 -4.31 -18.20
N SER A 427 -26.39 -3.34 -18.84
CA SER A 427 -26.30 -3.25 -20.30
C SER A 427 -24.89 -2.84 -20.78
N PRO A 428 -24.57 -3.02 -22.08
CA PRO A 428 -23.29 -2.58 -22.63
C PRO A 428 -22.97 -1.09 -22.42
N ALA A 429 -24.00 -0.24 -22.31
CA ALA A 429 -23.82 1.19 -22.03
C ALA A 429 -23.27 1.46 -20.62
N ILE A 430 -23.55 0.59 -19.65
CA ILE A 430 -22.93 0.65 -18.32
C ILE A 430 -21.42 0.37 -18.43
N VAL A 431 -21.03 -0.64 -19.21
CA VAL A 431 -19.63 -1.00 -19.42
C VAL A 431 -18.87 0.09 -20.18
N GLU A 432 -19.51 0.70 -21.18
CA GLU A 432 -18.99 1.83 -21.96
C GLU A 432 -18.75 3.07 -21.08
N GLU A 433 -19.74 3.50 -20.28
CA GLU A 433 -19.60 4.61 -19.34
C GLU A 433 -18.53 4.31 -18.26
N MET A 434 -18.52 3.10 -17.68
CA MET A 434 -17.55 2.73 -16.64
C MET A 434 -16.10 2.67 -17.13
N THR A 435 -15.87 2.40 -18.43
CA THR A 435 -14.53 2.25 -19.04
C THR A 435 -14.14 3.43 -19.95
N THR A 436 -14.82 4.56 -19.79
CA THR A 436 -14.51 5.85 -20.41
C THR A 436 -13.83 6.75 -19.37
N PRO A 437 -12.58 7.21 -19.58
CA PRO A 437 -11.91 8.13 -18.65
C PRO A 437 -12.66 9.45 -18.45
N PHE A 438 -12.64 9.98 -17.24
CA PHE A 438 -13.13 11.32 -16.95
C PHE A 438 -12.13 12.38 -17.43
N ILE A 439 -12.65 13.47 -18.01
CA ILE A 439 -11.89 14.63 -18.47
C ILE A 439 -12.10 15.77 -17.48
N LEU A 440 -11.00 16.37 -17.01
CA LEU A 440 -10.98 17.49 -16.06
C LEU A 440 -11.46 18.80 -16.71
N THR A 441 -11.67 19.86 -15.91
CA THR A 441 -12.24 21.14 -16.39
C THR A 441 -11.32 21.98 -17.27
N ASP A 442 -10.02 21.71 -17.23
CA ASP A 442 -8.95 22.24 -18.11
C ASP A 442 -8.99 21.57 -19.50
N GLY A 443 -9.16 20.25 -19.53
CA GLY A 443 -9.18 19.40 -20.72
C GLY A 443 -8.45 18.07 -20.57
N ASP A 444 -7.79 17.81 -19.44
CA ASP A 444 -6.87 16.67 -19.28
C ASP A 444 -7.58 15.36 -18.89
N THR A 445 -6.99 14.23 -19.27
CA THR A 445 -7.53 12.89 -18.97
C THR A 445 -7.02 12.38 -17.63
N THR A 446 -7.95 11.97 -16.76
CA THR A 446 -7.63 11.33 -15.48
C THR A 446 -7.14 9.88 -15.61
N ASN A 447 -7.28 9.27 -16.80
CA ASN A 447 -7.10 7.83 -17.04
C ASN A 447 -7.90 6.94 -16.07
N TYR A 448 -8.98 7.50 -15.49
CA TYR A 448 -9.86 6.84 -14.52
C TYR A 448 -11.32 7.00 -14.96
N GLY A 449 -12.03 5.90 -15.06
CA GLY A 449 -13.46 5.86 -15.39
C GLY A 449 -14.32 5.89 -14.14
N LEU A 450 -15.39 5.10 -14.12
CA LEU A 450 -16.23 4.94 -12.93
C LEU A 450 -15.72 3.75 -12.09
N GLY A 451 -14.82 4.03 -11.14
CA GLY A 451 -14.25 3.01 -10.25
C GLY A 451 -13.23 2.06 -10.89
N LEU A 452 -12.62 2.44 -12.02
CA LEU A 452 -11.67 1.65 -12.81
C LEU A 452 -10.55 2.55 -13.36
N PHE A 453 -9.31 2.06 -13.39
CA PHE A 453 -8.24 2.64 -14.20
C PHE A 453 -8.35 2.15 -15.65
N ILE A 454 -8.01 3.03 -16.59
CA ILE A 454 -7.99 2.75 -18.03
C ILE A 454 -6.70 3.34 -18.61
N ASP A 455 -5.79 2.47 -19.01
CA ASP A 455 -4.51 2.81 -19.63
C ASP A 455 -4.21 1.88 -20.82
N GLU A 456 -3.03 2.02 -21.42
CA GLU A 456 -2.51 1.09 -22.43
C GLU A 456 -1.33 0.30 -21.85
N HIS A 457 -1.22 -0.97 -22.23
CA HIS A 457 -0.13 -1.84 -21.82
C HIS A 457 0.37 -2.63 -23.05
N ARG A 458 1.57 -2.29 -23.52
CA ARG A 458 2.17 -2.82 -24.77
C ARG A 458 1.17 -2.83 -25.95
N GLY A 459 0.56 -1.67 -26.22
CA GLY A 459 -0.36 -1.44 -27.35
C GLY A 459 -1.76 -2.06 -27.22
N LEU A 460 -2.15 -2.56 -26.05
CA LEU A 460 -3.50 -3.05 -25.75
C LEU A 460 -4.17 -2.16 -24.69
N LYS A 461 -5.46 -1.83 -24.84
CA LYS A 461 -6.23 -1.19 -23.76
C LYS A 461 -6.29 -2.13 -22.56
N ARG A 462 -5.93 -1.62 -21.39
CA ARG A 462 -5.96 -2.32 -20.11
C ARG A 462 -6.96 -1.61 -19.19
N VAL A 463 -7.98 -2.35 -18.75
CA VAL A 463 -8.97 -1.90 -17.77
C VAL A 463 -8.68 -2.65 -16.47
N HIS A 464 -8.35 -1.93 -15.40
CA HIS A 464 -7.88 -2.57 -14.17
C HIS A 464 -8.29 -1.83 -12.90
N HIS A 465 -8.19 -2.51 -11.75
CA HIS A 465 -8.18 -1.83 -10.46
C HIS A 465 -7.45 -2.63 -9.38
N GLY A 466 -6.35 -2.07 -8.86
CA GLY A 466 -5.60 -2.61 -7.71
C GLY A 466 -6.32 -2.45 -6.38
N GLY A 467 -6.01 -3.33 -5.43
CA GLY A 467 -6.71 -3.46 -4.16
C GLY A 467 -5.76 -3.68 -3.01
N ALA A 468 -5.82 -2.80 -2.01
CA ALA A 468 -5.18 -2.99 -0.72
C ALA A 468 -6.20 -2.75 0.41
N ASP A 469 -6.18 -3.60 1.43
CA ASP A 469 -6.87 -3.40 2.72
C ASP A 469 -5.99 -4.00 3.83
N ILE A 470 -5.15 -3.15 4.42
CA ILE A 470 -4.14 -3.50 5.43
C ILE A 470 -3.21 -4.64 4.95
N ALA A 471 -3.51 -5.90 5.28
CA ALA A 471 -2.79 -7.08 4.80
C ALA A 471 -3.16 -7.52 3.39
N HIS A 472 -4.43 -7.41 3.01
CA HIS A 472 -4.91 -8.05 1.80
C HIS A 472 -4.49 -7.27 0.56
N ARG A 473 -4.12 -7.99 -0.49
CA ARG A 473 -3.73 -7.46 -1.80
C ARG A 473 -4.56 -8.13 -2.88
N SER A 474 -4.94 -7.37 -3.90
CA SER A 474 -5.54 -7.90 -5.12
C SER A 474 -5.21 -7.01 -6.31
N MET A 475 -5.12 -7.60 -7.48
CA MET A 475 -5.15 -6.88 -8.75
C MET A 475 -6.06 -7.63 -9.71
N LEU A 476 -6.93 -6.91 -10.40
CA LEU A 476 -7.75 -7.41 -11.49
C LEU A 476 -7.44 -6.55 -12.72
N ALA A 477 -6.97 -7.18 -13.80
CA ALA A 477 -6.70 -6.53 -15.08
C ALA A 477 -7.39 -7.28 -16.23
N TYR A 478 -7.99 -6.53 -17.15
CA TYR A 478 -8.77 -7.01 -18.27
C TYR A 478 -8.35 -6.30 -19.57
N TYR A 479 -8.23 -7.06 -20.65
CA TYR A 479 -7.82 -6.65 -21.98
C TYR A 479 -8.98 -6.89 -22.95
N PRO A 480 -9.79 -5.86 -23.28
CA PRO A 480 -11.03 -6.02 -24.05
C PRO A 480 -10.83 -6.65 -25.43
N GLU A 481 -9.77 -6.25 -26.14
CA GLU A 481 -9.40 -6.71 -27.48
C GLU A 481 -9.12 -8.21 -27.52
N LEU A 482 -8.54 -8.75 -26.44
CA LEU A 482 -8.23 -10.16 -26.27
C LEU A 482 -9.37 -10.96 -25.63
N ARG A 483 -10.39 -10.28 -25.08
CA ARG A 483 -11.44 -10.86 -24.24
C ARG A 483 -10.81 -11.72 -23.11
N ALA A 484 -9.74 -11.19 -22.54
CA ALA A 484 -8.81 -11.90 -21.67
C ALA A 484 -8.50 -11.08 -20.42
N GLY A 485 -8.19 -11.76 -19.32
CA GLY A 485 -7.87 -11.09 -18.07
C GLY A 485 -7.04 -11.95 -17.15
N ILE A 486 -6.57 -11.31 -16.09
CA ILE A 486 -5.78 -11.92 -15.02
C ILE A 486 -6.23 -11.35 -13.68
N THR A 487 -6.16 -12.18 -12.64
CA THR A 487 -6.37 -11.78 -11.25
C THR A 487 -5.29 -12.36 -10.36
N THR A 488 -4.77 -11.52 -9.47
CA THR A 488 -4.00 -11.96 -8.30
C THR A 488 -4.72 -11.55 -7.01
N GLN A 489 -4.56 -12.37 -5.97
CA GLN A 489 -5.05 -12.13 -4.63
C GLN A 489 -4.03 -12.65 -3.61
N SER A 490 -3.83 -11.97 -2.48
CA SER A 490 -3.02 -12.44 -1.37
C SER A 490 -3.51 -11.90 -0.02
N ASN A 491 -3.18 -12.59 1.05
CA ASN A 491 -3.34 -12.14 2.44
C ASN A 491 -2.04 -11.61 3.07
N HIS A 492 -1.01 -11.33 2.27
CA HIS A 492 0.28 -10.79 2.69
C HIS A 492 0.41 -9.29 2.39
N ALA A 493 0.72 -8.48 3.41
CA ALA A 493 0.88 -7.03 3.27
C ALA A 493 1.97 -6.57 2.28
N SER A 494 2.95 -7.42 1.99
CA SER A 494 4.10 -7.15 1.13
C SER A 494 4.02 -7.93 -0.19
N PHE A 495 2.87 -8.51 -0.54
CA PHE A 495 2.67 -9.16 -1.83
C PHE A 495 2.73 -8.12 -2.96
N ASP A 496 3.76 -8.20 -3.80
CA ASP A 496 3.81 -7.41 -5.02
C ASP A 496 2.64 -7.79 -5.92
N SER A 497 1.85 -6.78 -6.28
CA SER A 497 0.70 -6.94 -7.16
C SER A 497 1.07 -6.69 -8.63
N ASN A 498 2.25 -6.14 -8.93
CA ASN A 498 2.72 -5.87 -10.29
C ASN A 498 3.10 -7.14 -11.05
N VAL A 499 3.37 -8.26 -10.34
CA VAL A 499 3.42 -9.62 -10.90
C VAL A 499 2.20 -9.94 -11.80
N THR A 500 1.05 -9.29 -11.59
CA THR A 500 -0.14 -9.39 -12.43
C THR A 500 0.08 -8.87 -13.86
N PHE A 501 0.87 -7.83 -14.04
CA PHE A 501 1.19 -7.28 -15.37
C PHE A 501 2.28 -8.12 -16.04
N ARG A 502 3.32 -8.49 -15.28
CA ARG A 502 4.39 -9.42 -15.68
C ARG A 502 3.84 -10.74 -16.23
N LEU A 503 2.83 -11.31 -15.56
CA LEU A 503 2.16 -12.52 -16.02
C LEU A 503 1.17 -12.26 -17.18
N ALA A 504 0.58 -11.07 -17.28
CA ALA A 504 -0.21 -10.72 -18.46
C ALA A 504 0.64 -10.65 -19.73
N GLU A 505 1.87 -10.14 -19.65
CA GLU A 505 2.85 -10.26 -20.75
C GLU A 505 3.08 -11.73 -21.09
N ALA A 506 3.51 -12.54 -20.13
CA ALA A 506 3.87 -13.94 -20.38
C ALA A 506 2.74 -14.77 -21.03
N PHE A 507 1.48 -14.53 -20.65
CA PHE A 507 0.34 -15.22 -21.24
C PHE A 507 -0.20 -14.59 -22.54
N PHE A 508 0.07 -13.31 -22.82
CA PHE A 508 -0.53 -12.56 -23.94
C PHE A 508 0.45 -11.85 -24.90
N ASP A 509 1.76 -12.11 -24.78
CA ASP A 509 2.82 -11.59 -25.66
C ASP A 509 2.53 -11.83 -27.14
N ASP A 510 1.79 -12.90 -27.47
CA ASP A 510 1.35 -13.25 -28.83
C ASP A 510 0.46 -12.18 -29.51
N ALA A 511 -0.08 -11.24 -28.73
CA ALA A 511 -0.98 -10.18 -29.19
C ALA A 511 -0.63 -8.79 -28.65
N MET A 512 0.38 -8.66 -27.78
CA MET A 512 0.95 -7.37 -27.39
C MET A 512 1.89 -6.86 -28.48
N GLU A 513 2.09 -5.55 -28.54
CA GLU A 513 3.24 -5.00 -29.28
C GLU A 513 4.54 -5.50 -28.62
N PRO A 514 5.62 -5.74 -29.40
CA PRO A 514 6.92 -6.06 -28.82
C PRO A 514 7.30 -5.00 -27.80
N GLU A 515 8.02 -5.38 -26.74
CA GLU A 515 8.76 -4.37 -25.99
C GLU A 515 9.67 -3.64 -26.98
N THR A 516 9.34 -2.38 -27.25
CA THR A 516 10.35 -1.41 -27.64
C THR A 516 11.16 -1.21 -26.36
N PRO A 517 12.43 -1.61 -26.29
CA PRO A 517 13.24 -1.32 -25.12
C PRO A 517 13.19 0.21 -24.95
N ALA A 518 12.70 0.70 -23.81
CA ALA A 518 12.58 2.14 -23.55
C ALA A 518 13.95 2.76 -23.82
N ALA A 519 14.01 3.60 -24.87
CA ALA A 519 15.09 3.55 -25.87
C ALA A 519 16.45 3.17 -25.27
N ALA A 520 16.84 1.90 -25.45
CA ALA A 520 18.14 1.41 -24.98
C ALA A 520 19.24 2.17 -25.73
N ASP A 521 19.74 3.23 -25.10
CA ASP A 521 20.88 3.98 -25.59
C ASP A 521 22.08 3.03 -25.58
N ASP A 522 22.54 2.63 -26.77
CA ASP A 522 23.73 1.79 -26.92
C ASP A 522 25.02 2.62 -26.80
N GLY A 523 24.88 3.93 -26.58
CA GLY A 523 25.84 4.73 -25.86
C GLY A 523 25.90 4.34 -24.39
N SER A 524 27.06 3.84 -23.95
CA SER A 524 27.40 3.84 -22.53
C SER A 524 27.46 5.29 -22.04
N PHE A 525 26.36 5.78 -21.48
CA PHE A 525 26.29 7.07 -20.81
C PHE A 525 27.26 7.03 -19.63
N ASP A 526 28.37 7.77 -19.74
CA ASP A 526 29.35 7.93 -18.68
C ASP A 526 28.92 9.15 -17.84
N PRO A 527 28.52 9.00 -16.56
CA PRO A 527 28.11 10.13 -15.74
C PRO A 527 29.22 11.18 -15.59
N ALA A 528 30.50 10.78 -15.64
CA ALA A 528 31.64 11.69 -15.64
C ALA A 528 31.89 12.39 -16.99
N SER A 529 31.03 12.15 -17.99
CA SER A 529 30.99 12.86 -19.28
C SER A 529 29.83 13.85 -19.41
N TYR A 530 28.90 13.88 -18.44
CA TYR A 530 27.88 14.92 -18.36
C TYR A 530 28.55 16.28 -18.07
N ASP A 531 27.98 17.37 -18.59
CA ASP A 531 28.41 18.72 -18.23
C ASP A 531 27.68 19.11 -16.94
N PRO A 532 28.35 19.27 -15.78
CA PRO A 532 27.66 19.57 -14.54
C PRO A 532 26.97 20.94 -14.56
N ASP A 533 27.39 21.86 -15.45
CA ASP A 533 26.71 23.14 -15.65
C ASP A 533 25.35 22.98 -16.36
N ALA A 534 25.05 21.82 -16.95
CA ALA A 534 23.70 21.50 -17.44
C ALA A 534 22.72 21.12 -16.31
N PHE A 535 23.21 20.83 -15.09
CA PHE A 535 22.31 20.56 -13.95
C PHE A 535 21.49 21.78 -13.54
N ASP A 536 22.00 23.00 -13.79
CA ASP A 536 21.35 24.26 -13.45
C ASP A 536 19.98 24.43 -14.15
N ASP A 537 19.74 23.75 -15.27
CA ASP A 537 18.44 23.75 -15.96
C ASP A 537 17.34 23.01 -15.16
N PHE A 538 17.71 21.95 -14.42
CA PHE A 538 16.77 21.10 -13.69
C PHE A 538 16.59 21.53 -12.23
N VAL A 539 17.53 22.30 -11.67
CA VAL A 539 17.41 22.90 -10.34
C VAL A 539 16.13 23.73 -10.26
N GLY A 540 15.36 23.52 -9.18
CA GLY A 540 14.02 24.05 -8.99
C GLY A 540 13.13 23.12 -8.17
N ARG A 541 11.86 23.51 -8.02
CA ARG A 541 10.83 22.75 -7.28
C ARG A 541 9.78 22.20 -8.24
N TYR A 542 9.34 20.96 -8.02
CA TYR A 542 8.34 20.29 -8.83
C TYR A 542 7.30 19.65 -7.93
N ALA A 543 6.03 20.01 -8.09
CA ALA A 543 4.94 19.51 -7.26
C ALA A 543 4.27 18.32 -7.96
N LEU A 544 4.18 17.14 -7.31
CA LEU A 544 3.47 15.99 -7.90
C LEU A 544 2.02 16.38 -8.21
N ASP A 545 1.55 16.18 -9.45
CA ASP A 545 0.20 16.62 -9.85
C ASP A 545 -0.88 15.88 -9.04
N ALA A 546 -0.62 14.61 -8.70
CA ALA A 546 -1.48 13.78 -7.85
C ALA A 546 -1.38 14.11 -6.34
N ALA A 547 -0.41 14.94 -5.93
CA ALA A 547 -0.22 15.38 -4.55
C ALA A 547 0.59 16.70 -4.48
N PRO A 548 0.03 17.88 -4.84
CA PRO A 548 0.83 19.09 -5.07
C PRO A 548 1.57 19.67 -3.85
N THR A 549 1.26 19.20 -2.64
CA THR A 549 2.03 19.52 -1.41
C THR A 549 3.23 18.58 -1.19
N PHE A 550 3.44 17.60 -2.06
CA PHE A 550 4.59 16.72 -2.11
C PHE A 550 5.50 17.20 -3.24
N ILE A 551 6.52 17.96 -2.83
CA ILE A 551 7.45 18.65 -3.71
C ILE A 551 8.73 17.83 -3.83
N LEU A 552 9.18 17.64 -5.06
CA LEU A 552 10.52 17.19 -5.41
C LEU A 552 11.38 18.44 -5.64
N SER A 553 12.29 18.72 -4.71
CA SER A 553 13.23 19.84 -4.78
C SER A 553 14.57 19.35 -5.31
N PHE A 554 15.02 19.88 -6.45
CA PHE A 554 16.30 19.52 -7.06
C PHE A 554 17.34 20.62 -6.84
N SER A 555 18.52 20.23 -6.39
CA SER A 555 19.58 21.14 -5.95
C SER A 555 20.97 20.61 -6.32
N ARG A 556 21.82 21.47 -6.89
CA ARG A 556 23.18 21.13 -7.32
C ARG A 556 24.21 21.55 -6.28
N GLU A 557 25.19 20.69 -5.99
CA GLU A 557 26.43 21.07 -5.30
C GLU A 557 27.65 20.60 -6.09
N GLY A 558 28.38 21.56 -6.66
CA GLY A 558 29.60 21.30 -7.43
C GLY A 558 29.33 20.46 -8.69
N GLU A 559 29.70 19.20 -8.64
CA GLU A 559 29.59 18.23 -9.74
C GLU A 559 28.47 17.20 -9.52
N THR A 560 27.67 17.32 -8.45
CA THR A 560 26.55 16.43 -8.09
C THR A 560 25.20 17.15 -8.14
N LEU A 561 24.16 16.47 -8.62
CA LEU A 561 22.75 16.85 -8.46
C LEU A 561 22.09 16.02 -7.36
N TYR A 562 21.25 16.66 -6.55
CA TYR A 562 20.47 16.04 -5.48
C TYR A 562 18.97 16.27 -5.68
N THR A 563 18.15 15.31 -5.25
CA THR A 563 16.71 15.49 -5.03
C THR A 563 16.39 15.46 -3.54
N GLN A 564 15.32 16.14 -3.13
CA GLN A 564 14.70 15.95 -1.83
C GLN A 564 13.18 15.99 -1.99
N ALA A 565 12.51 14.92 -1.55
CA ALA A 565 11.07 14.89 -1.45
C ALA A 565 10.60 15.47 -0.11
N THR A 566 9.41 16.07 -0.06
CA THR A 566 8.83 16.64 1.19
C THR A 566 8.82 15.60 2.33
N GLY A 567 9.46 15.94 3.45
CA GLY A 567 9.55 15.08 4.63
C GLY A 567 10.51 13.88 4.49
N GLN A 568 11.35 13.84 3.46
CA GLN A 568 12.38 12.82 3.24
C GLN A 568 13.80 13.41 3.35
N PRO A 569 14.83 12.59 3.62
CA PRO A 569 16.22 13.02 3.49
C PRO A 569 16.54 13.41 2.04
N ARG A 570 17.58 14.24 1.88
CA ARG A 570 18.14 14.62 0.58
C ARG A 570 18.99 13.47 0.02
N ILE A 571 18.84 13.21 -1.27
CA ILE A 571 19.34 12.01 -1.97
C ILE A 571 20.14 12.45 -3.20
N GLU A 572 21.36 11.91 -3.37
CA GLU A 572 22.16 12.08 -4.59
C GLU A 572 21.49 11.38 -5.77
N ILE A 573 21.45 12.02 -6.94
CA ILE A 573 20.87 11.44 -8.15
C ILE A 573 21.90 11.44 -9.29
N GLU A 574 22.07 10.28 -9.90
CA GLU A 574 23.03 10.09 -10.99
C GLU A 574 22.31 10.22 -12.34
N PRO A 575 22.81 11.02 -13.29
CA PRO A 575 22.25 11.03 -14.63
C PRO A 575 22.47 9.67 -15.32
N THR A 576 21.48 9.25 -16.10
CA THR A 576 21.45 8.01 -16.89
C THR A 576 21.16 8.28 -18.37
N SER A 577 20.77 9.51 -18.71
CA SER A 577 20.66 10.04 -20.08
C SER A 577 20.85 11.57 -20.05
N ASP A 578 20.46 12.27 -21.12
CA ASP A 578 20.42 13.74 -21.14
C ASP A 578 19.38 14.35 -20.17
N SER A 579 18.37 13.56 -19.78
CA SER A 579 17.13 14.01 -19.12
C SER A 579 16.62 13.07 -18.01
N THR A 580 17.14 11.85 -17.92
CA THR A 580 16.74 10.82 -16.94
C THR A 580 17.80 10.65 -15.86
N PHE A 581 17.38 10.59 -14.60
CA PHE A 581 18.26 10.40 -13.43
C PHE A 581 17.76 9.25 -12.55
N ALA A 582 18.68 8.46 -12.01
CA ALA A 582 18.39 7.41 -11.03
C ALA A 582 18.65 7.92 -9.60
N LEU A 583 17.80 7.53 -8.65
CA LEU A 583 17.99 7.88 -7.24
C LEU A 583 18.92 6.86 -6.56
N THR A 584 20.07 7.31 -6.06
CA THR A 584 21.15 6.43 -5.55
C THR A 584 20.80 5.57 -4.33
N VAL A 585 19.66 5.79 -3.66
CA VAL A 585 19.27 5.05 -2.45
C VAL A 585 17.88 4.42 -2.48
N VAL A 586 17.05 4.68 -3.49
CA VAL A 586 15.71 4.09 -3.63
C VAL A 586 15.50 3.61 -5.06
N GLU A 587 14.69 2.58 -5.25
CA GLU A 587 14.35 2.10 -6.59
C GLU A 587 13.33 3.04 -7.24
N ALA A 588 13.86 4.15 -7.75
CA ALA A 588 13.14 5.18 -8.46
C ALA A 588 14.04 5.89 -9.47
N SER A 589 13.43 6.41 -10.53
CA SER A 589 14.06 7.34 -11.45
C SER A 589 13.17 8.57 -11.65
N VAL A 590 13.77 9.64 -12.15
CA VAL A 590 13.07 10.86 -12.55
C VAL A 590 13.42 11.21 -14.00
N VAL A 591 12.44 11.59 -14.80
CA VAL A 591 12.62 12.04 -16.20
C VAL A 591 12.15 13.48 -16.31
N PHE A 592 13.05 14.40 -16.65
CA PHE A 592 12.74 15.82 -16.82
C PHE A 592 12.23 16.13 -18.22
N HIS A 593 11.09 16.81 -18.31
CA HIS A 593 10.44 17.19 -19.56
C HIS A 593 10.77 18.63 -19.92
N ARG A 594 11.03 18.90 -21.21
CA ARG A 594 11.40 20.22 -21.72
C ARG A 594 10.41 20.71 -22.78
N ASP A 595 10.11 22.01 -22.73
CA ASP A 595 9.17 22.69 -23.60
C ASP A 595 9.71 22.93 -25.03
N ASP A 596 8.86 23.44 -25.92
CA ASP A 596 9.20 23.84 -27.30
C ASP A 596 10.31 24.92 -27.39
N ALA A 597 10.67 25.57 -26.27
CA ALA A 597 11.78 26.55 -26.17
C ALA A 597 13.07 25.96 -25.57
N GLY A 598 13.02 24.76 -24.98
CA GLY A 598 14.13 24.03 -24.35
C GLY A 598 14.23 24.19 -22.83
N GLY A 599 13.32 24.91 -22.17
CA GLY A 599 13.26 25.02 -20.71
C GLY A 599 12.58 23.81 -20.08
N VAL A 600 13.01 23.41 -18.87
CA VAL A 600 12.42 22.26 -18.16
C VAL A 600 11.07 22.69 -17.55
N GLU A 601 9.98 22.02 -17.92
CA GLU A 601 8.60 22.36 -17.52
C GLU A 601 7.99 21.39 -16.49
N GLY A 602 8.55 20.20 -16.34
CA GLY A 602 8.04 19.17 -15.42
C GLY A 602 9.01 18.00 -15.25
N VAL A 603 8.63 17.05 -14.40
CA VAL A 603 9.38 15.82 -14.14
C VAL A 603 8.44 14.66 -13.84
N THR A 604 8.66 13.48 -14.41
CA THR A 604 7.95 12.25 -13.98
C THR A 604 8.80 11.47 -13.01
N LEU A 605 8.29 11.23 -11.80
CA LEU A 605 8.83 10.26 -10.84
C LEU A 605 8.30 8.86 -11.17
N PHE A 606 9.20 7.94 -11.46
CA PHE A 606 8.92 6.51 -11.60
C PHE A 606 9.32 5.83 -10.30
N GLN A 607 8.35 5.33 -9.51
CA GLN A 607 8.62 4.67 -8.23
C GLN A 607 7.58 3.59 -7.93
N GLY A 608 8.02 2.39 -7.53
CA GLY A 608 7.12 1.28 -7.15
C GLY A 608 6.18 0.79 -8.26
N GLY A 609 6.54 1.01 -9.53
CA GLY A 609 5.68 0.74 -10.69
C GLY A 609 4.60 1.80 -10.93
N GLN A 610 4.65 2.95 -10.23
CA GLN A 610 3.80 4.11 -10.51
C GLN A 610 4.59 5.18 -11.26
N GLU A 611 3.96 5.76 -12.29
CA GLU A 611 4.41 6.97 -12.97
C GLU A 611 3.65 8.16 -12.35
N GLN A 612 4.38 9.11 -11.77
CA GLN A 612 3.81 10.27 -11.09
C GLN A 612 4.42 11.54 -11.70
N HIS A 613 3.66 12.22 -12.57
CA HIS A 613 4.08 13.50 -13.12
C HIS A 613 4.05 14.60 -12.04
N ALA A 614 4.97 15.55 -12.16
CA ALA A 614 5.12 16.71 -11.31
C ALA A 614 5.44 17.94 -12.13
N THR A 615 4.52 18.90 -12.12
CA THR A 615 4.69 20.19 -12.79
C THR A 615 5.76 21.03 -12.09
N ARG A 616 6.65 21.70 -12.84
CA ARG A 616 7.62 22.65 -12.29
C ARG A 616 6.88 23.86 -11.73
N LEU A 617 7.29 24.33 -10.55
CA LEU A 617 6.78 25.56 -9.96
C LEU A 617 7.50 26.77 -10.56
N ASP A 618 6.78 27.86 -10.82
CA ASP A 618 7.38 29.13 -11.24
C ASP A 618 8.28 29.66 -10.11
N ASP A 619 9.59 29.67 -10.32
CA ASP A 619 10.58 30.09 -9.30
C ASP A 619 10.38 31.57 -8.85
N ASP A 620 9.66 32.39 -9.64
CA ASP A 620 9.23 33.77 -9.31
C ASP A 620 8.15 33.84 -8.18
N ALA A 621 7.54 32.70 -7.80
CA ALA A 621 6.57 32.61 -6.71
C ALA A 621 7.19 32.11 -5.38
N ASP A 622 8.08 31.12 -5.49
CA ASP A 622 8.48 30.25 -4.37
C ASP A 622 9.98 30.29 -4.02
N ASP A 623 10.81 31.13 -4.69
CA ASP A 623 12.22 31.42 -4.30
C ASP A 623 12.31 32.34 -3.06
N ALA A 624 11.57 31.98 -2.02
CA ALA A 624 11.85 32.34 -0.65
C ALA A 624 12.60 31.17 -0.01
N GLY A 625 13.91 31.09 -0.32
CA GLY A 625 14.78 30.00 0.12
C GLY A 625 14.63 29.63 1.60
N ALA A 626 14.74 28.33 1.89
CA ALA A 626 14.37 27.67 3.14
C ALA A 626 14.55 28.57 4.38
N TRP A 627 13.43 28.83 5.06
CA TRP A 627 13.42 29.75 6.19
C TRP A 627 14.09 29.08 7.38
N GLU A 628 15.19 29.68 7.83
CA GLU A 628 15.93 29.30 9.04
C GLU A 628 15.34 30.05 10.25
N PRO A 629 14.41 29.46 11.02
CA PRO A 629 13.92 30.07 12.25
C PRO A 629 15.01 30.18 13.30
N THR A 630 15.04 31.29 14.05
CA THR A 630 15.79 31.35 15.30
C THR A 630 15.04 30.62 16.43
N PRO A 631 15.70 30.23 17.53
CA PRO A 631 15.01 29.64 18.68
C PRO A 631 13.87 30.50 19.25
N ASP A 632 14.02 31.85 19.21
CA ASP A 632 12.97 32.80 19.58
C ASP A 632 11.75 32.70 18.64
N ASP A 633 11.96 32.49 17.32
CA ASP A 633 10.87 32.28 16.36
C ASP A 633 10.16 30.95 16.61
N LEU A 634 10.90 29.88 16.90
CA LEU A 634 10.33 28.55 17.19
C LEU A 634 9.41 28.56 18.42
N GLU A 635 9.76 29.28 19.50
CA GLU A 635 8.92 29.36 20.71
C GLU A 635 7.53 29.98 20.39
N GLU A 636 7.41 30.87 19.40
CA GLU A 636 6.13 31.50 19.05
C GLU A 636 5.05 30.52 18.57
N PHE A 637 5.44 29.39 17.98
CA PHE A 637 4.54 28.33 17.51
C PHE A 637 4.12 27.37 18.62
N ALA A 638 4.85 27.31 19.73
CA ALA A 638 4.61 26.32 20.78
C ALA A 638 3.23 26.51 21.45
N GLY A 639 2.47 25.43 21.60
CA GLY A 639 1.14 25.49 22.23
C GLY A 639 0.22 24.34 21.88
N HIS A 640 -1.02 24.42 22.38
CA HIS A 640 -2.08 23.47 22.10
C HIS A 640 -3.00 23.98 21.00
N TYR A 641 -3.42 23.09 20.12
CA TYR A 641 -4.21 23.41 18.94
C TYR A 641 -5.37 22.42 18.79
N LEU A 642 -6.56 22.92 18.43
CA LEU A 642 -7.81 22.16 18.31
C LEU A 642 -8.39 22.27 16.90
N SER A 643 -8.76 21.16 16.29
CA SER A 643 -9.65 21.16 15.12
C SER A 643 -11.09 20.83 15.55
N ASP A 644 -12.02 21.76 15.34
CA ASP A 644 -13.46 21.53 15.56
C ASP A 644 -14.06 20.57 14.51
N GLU A 645 -13.43 20.46 13.34
CA GLU A 645 -13.89 19.58 12.24
C GLU A 645 -13.67 18.10 12.58
N ILE A 646 -12.44 17.77 13.01
CA ILE A 646 -12.03 16.39 13.32
C ILE A 646 -11.91 16.12 14.82
N GLU A 647 -12.43 17.03 15.64
CA GLU A 647 -12.60 16.94 17.11
C GLU A 647 -11.35 16.48 17.89
N THR A 648 -10.15 16.87 17.43
CA THR A 648 -8.88 16.42 18.00
C THR A 648 -7.94 17.56 18.39
N PHE A 649 -7.02 17.24 19.30
CA PHE A 649 -6.00 18.17 19.79
C PHE A 649 -4.60 17.70 19.42
N TYR A 650 -3.81 18.62 18.85
CA TYR A 650 -2.36 18.49 18.75
C TYR A 650 -1.67 19.45 19.73
N THR A 651 -0.46 19.09 20.16
CA THR A 651 0.45 20.01 20.83
C THR A 651 1.68 20.18 19.96
N VAL A 652 2.07 21.43 19.71
CA VAL A 652 3.36 21.77 19.12
C VAL A 652 4.24 22.13 20.31
N ALA A 653 5.24 21.30 20.61
CA ALA A 653 6.17 21.50 21.70
C ALA A 653 7.48 22.09 21.15
N TYR A 654 8.00 23.13 21.79
CA TYR A 654 9.38 23.59 21.57
C TYR A 654 10.32 22.78 22.48
N VAL A 655 11.40 22.26 21.89
CA VAL A 655 12.42 21.45 22.56
C VAL A 655 13.76 22.15 22.39
N ASP A 656 14.41 22.47 23.51
CA ASP A 656 15.77 23.00 23.57
C ASP A 656 16.68 21.96 24.27
N PRO A 657 17.41 21.14 23.51
CA PRO A 657 18.24 20.08 24.07
C PRO A 657 19.34 20.59 25.01
N SER A 658 19.80 21.85 24.86
CA SER A 658 20.79 22.48 25.73
C SER A 658 20.31 22.70 27.18
N THR A 659 18.99 22.56 27.41
CA THR A 659 18.35 22.66 28.73
C THR A 659 18.07 21.31 29.41
N SER A 660 18.37 20.19 28.74
CA SER A 660 18.19 18.85 29.30
C SER A 660 19.32 18.47 30.28
N ASP A 661 18.97 17.71 31.33
CA ASP A 661 19.94 17.16 32.30
C ASP A 661 20.62 15.86 31.78
N GLU A 662 20.38 15.48 30.52
CA GLU A 662 20.90 14.24 29.92
C GLU A 662 22.27 14.50 29.27
N GLN A 663 23.28 13.72 29.68
CA GLN A 663 24.61 13.81 29.10
C GLN A 663 24.63 13.17 27.71
N VAL A 664 24.80 13.99 26.67
CA VAL A 664 25.21 13.54 25.34
C VAL A 664 26.69 13.11 25.42
N ASP A 665 26.92 11.82 25.60
CA ASP A 665 28.25 11.19 25.56
C ASP A 665 28.52 10.63 24.14
N ASP A 666 28.80 11.50 23.14
CA ASP A 666 29.71 11.20 22.01
C ASP A 666 30.02 12.46 21.15
N GLU A 667 30.82 12.33 20.09
CA GLU A 667 31.41 13.46 19.31
C GLU A 667 30.50 14.06 18.21
N ASP A 668 29.24 13.62 18.09
CA ASP A 668 28.25 14.18 17.14
C ASP A 668 27.72 15.55 17.62
N GLU A 669 27.30 16.44 16.70
CA GLU A 669 26.85 17.80 17.06
C GLU A 669 25.57 17.77 17.90
N ALA A 670 25.56 18.51 19.02
CA ALA A 670 24.43 18.53 19.95
C ALA A 670 23.17 19.07 19.23
N PRO A 671 22.02 18.36 19.32
CA PRO A 671 20.86 18.68 18.49
C PRO A 671 20.35 20.09 18.75
N GLU A 672 20.14 20.84 17.66
CA GLU A 672 19.62 22.21 17.69
C GLU A 672 18.17 22.26 18.23
N PRO A 673 17.72 23.41 18.76
CA PRO A 673 16.35 23.60 19.18
C PRO A 673 15.37 23.40 18.02
N HIS A 674 14.29 22.66 18.28
CA HIS A 674 13.34 22.22 17.26
C HIS A 674 11.91 22.16 17.79
N LEU A 675 10.95 21.96 16.89
CA LEU A 675 9.56 21.68 17.25
C LEU A 675 9.26 20.18 17.16
N VAL A 676 8.39 19.72 18.06
CA VAL A 676 7.85 18.35 18.06
C VAL A 676 6.32 18.43 18.04
N LEU A 677 5.72 17.75 17.07
CA LEU A 677 4.29 17.56 16.96
C LEU A 677 3.86 16.35 17.79
N GLN A 678 3.09 16.61 18.84
CA GLN A 678 2.62 15.59 19.78
C GLN A 678 1.11 15.38 19.65
N HIS A 679 0.67 14.11 19.66
CA HIS A 679 -0.74 13.75 19.66
C HIS A 679 -1.02 12.58 20.60
N ARG A 680 -2.11 12.66 21.39
CA ARG A 680 -2.46 11.70 22.46
C ARG A 680 -2.45 10.21 22.05
N ARG A 681 -2.67 9.92 20.76
CA ARG A 681 -2.74 8.56 20.20
C ARG A 681 -1.71 8.25 19.12
N LEU A 682 -0.92 9.22 18.65
CA LEU A 682 0.17 8.92 17.72
C LEU A 682 1.48 8.80 18.50
N ASP A 683 2.54 8.48 17.80
CA ASP A 683 3.90 8.56 18.33
C ASP A 683 4.42 9.97 17.92
N ASP A 684 5.29 10.59 18.73
CA ASP A 684 5.69 12.01 18.55
C ASP A 684 6.55 12.21 17.28
N ALA A 685 6.38 13.34 16.58
CA ALA A 685 7.08 13.62 15.32
C ALA A 685 7.83 14.95 15.35
N THR A 686 9.15 14.93 15.17
CA THR A 686 9.97 16.14 14.96
C THR A 686 9.50 16.88 13.70
N LEU A 687 9.46 18.21 13.78
CA LEU A 687 9.05 19.10 12.69
C LEU A 687 10.25 19.82 12.09
N THR A 688 10.52 19.57 10.80
CA THR A 688 11.50 20.28 9.99
C THR A 688 10.88 21.54 9.39
N PRO A 689 11.49 22.73 9.50
CA PRO A 689 11.05 23.95 8.81
C PRO A 689 11.08 23.80 7.28
N GLY A 690 10.26 24.58 6.58
CA GLY A 690 10.27 24.68 5.12
C GLY A 690 10.29 26.15 4.68
N GLU A 691 9.21 26.59 4.05
CA GLU A 691 8.93 28.02 3.87
C GLU A 691 8.60 28.71 5.21
N LEU A 692 8.56 30.04 5.20
CA LEU A 692 8.13 30.85 6.34
C LEU A 692 6.79 30.36 6.90
N ASP A 693 6.73 30.18 8.22
CA ASP A 693 5.56 29.67 8.95
C ASP A 693 5.10 28.26 8.51
N THR A 694 5.89 27.50 7.74
CA THR A 694 5.57 26.14 7.28
C THR A 694 6.57 25.10 7.80
N PHE A 695 6.05 23.93 8.20
CA PHE A 695 6.82 22.81 8.74
C PHE A 695 6.32 21.47 8.19
N SER A 696 7.15 20.44 8.20
CA SER A 696 6.76 19.07 7.89
C SER A 696 7.33 18.05 8.87
N GLY A 697 6.61 16.95 9.10
CA GLY A 697 7.04 15.87 10.00
C GLY A 697 5.98 14.79 10.18
N GLY A 698 6.38 13.54 10.38
CA GLY A 698 5.46 12.41 10.59
C GLY A 698 4.50 12.14 9.42
N GLY A 699 4.86 12.52 8.19
CA GLY A 699 3.98 12.43 7.01
C GLY A 699 2.89 13.52 6.93
N LEU A 700 3.00 14.57 7.75
CA LEU A 700 2.10 15.72 7.79
C LEU A 700 2.85 17.02 7.44
N THR A 701 2.13 17.98 6.86
CA THR A 701 2.58 19.35 6.61
C THR A 701 1.71 20.32 7.41
N LEU A 702 2.33 21.30 8.08
CA LEU A 702 1.69 22.33 8.88
C LEU A 702 2.01 23.70 8.28
N THR A 703 1.00 24.46 7.86
CA THR A 703 1.15 25.87 7.47
C THR A 703 0.45 26.74 8.52
N PHE A 704 1.22 27.50 9.28
CA PHE A 704 0.70 28.34 10.37
C PHE A 704 0.11 29.65 9.84
N GLU A 705 -0.89 30.16 10.55
CA GLU A 705 -1.54 31.44 10.26
C GLU A 705 -1.27 32.44 11.38
N ARG A 706 -0.83 33.65 11.02
CA ARG A 706 -0.59 34.75 11.96
C ARG A 706 -1.63 35.85 11.85
N ASP A 707 -1.95 36.45 13.00
CA ASP A 707 -2.70 37.69 13.08
C ASP A 707 -1.86 38.88 12.56
N ARG A 708 -2.53 40.00 12.26
CA ARG A 708 -1.90 41.24 11.75
C ARG A 708 -0.85 41.89 12.66
N ASN A 709 -0.65 41.40 13.89
CA ASN A 709 0.42 41.84 14.80
C ASN A 709 1.53 40.78 14.95
N GLY A 710 1.50 39.69 14.17
CA GLY A 710 2.47 38.59 14.16
C GLY A 710 2.09 37.37 15.00
N MET A 711 1.00 37.42 15.80
CA MET A 711 0.67 36.33 16.71
C MET A 711 0.09 35.11 15.97
N VAL A 712 0.74 33.94 16.09
CA VAL A 712 0.24 32.66 15.55
C VAL A 712 -1.14 32.34 16.15
N LEU A 713 -2.15 32.23 15.27
CA LEU A 713 -3.56 31.95 15.56
C LEU A 713 -3.92 30.46 15.49
N GLY A 714 -3.16 29.69 14.71
CA GLY A 714 -3.53 28.33 14.32
C GLY A 714 -2.63 27.82 13.19
N PHE A 715 -2.94 26.63 12.67
CA PHE A 715 -2.36 26.08 11.44
C PHE A 715 -3.40 25.36 10.58
N TYR A 716 -3.00 25.07 9.36
CA TYR A 716 -3.66 24.17 8.43
C TYR A 716 -2.82 22.90 8.34
N LEU A 717 -3.44 21.75 8.56
CA LEU A 717 -2.80 20.44 8.56
C LEU A 717 -3.13 19.69 7.27
N SER A 718 -2.10 19.24 6.57
CA SER A 718 -2.19 18.60 5.26
C SER A 718 -1.40 17.29 5.21
N ASN A 719 -1.81 16.37 4.34
CA ASN A 719 -1.08 15.18 3.92
C ASN A 719 -1.42 14.86 2.45
N THR A 720 -0.90 13.75 1.92
CA THR A 720 -0.95 13.40 0.48
C THR A 720 -2.31 13.51 -0.21
N ARG A 721 -3.44 13.32 0.50
CA ARG A 721 -4.80 13.36 -0.08
C ARG A 721 -5.82 14.21 0.67
N THR A 722 -5.44 14.72 1.84
CA THR A 722 -6.29 15.53 2.72
C THR A 722 -5.53 16.79 3.11
N ARG A 723 -5.97 17.93 2.60
CA ARG A 723 -5.37 19.25 2.70
C ARG A 723 -6.21 20.18 3.56
N ASP A 724 -5.56 21.14 4.21
CA ASP A 724 -6.15 22.32 4.86
C ASP A 724 -7.11 22.04 6.03
N VAL A 725 -6.87 20.97 6.80
CA VAL A 725 -7.66 20.70 8.01
C VAL A 725 -7.29 21.75 9.07
N ARG A 726 -8.26 22.60 9.43
CA ARG A 726 -7.99 23.77 10.28
C ARG A 726 -7.81 23.37 11.74
N PHE A 727 -6.75 23.89 12.35
CA PHE A 727 -6.46 23.84 13.78
C PHE A 727 -6.32 25.26 14.37
N GLU A 728 -7.10 25.60 15.39
CA GLU A 728 -7.02 26.88 16.11
C GLU A 728 -6.21 26.76 17.41
N ARG A 729 -5.41 27.79 17.75
CA ARG A 729 -4.60 27.82 18.97
C ARG A 729 -5.47 28.08 20.20
N VAL A 730 -5.47 27.13 21.15
CA VAL A 730 -6.24 27.21 22.40
C VAL A 730 -5.37 27.66 23.59
N ARG A 731 -5.99 27.86 24.76
CA ARG A 731 -5.38 28.42 25.99
C ARG A 731 -5.50 27.50 27.20
#